data_AF-A0AAE1F4I3-F1
#
_entry.id   AF-A0AAE1F4I3-F1
#
_cell.length_a   1.000
_cell.length_b   1.000
_cell.length_c   1.000
_cell.angle_alpha   90.00
_cell.angle_beta   90.00
_cell.angle_gamma   90.00
#
_symmetry.space_group_name_H-M   'P 1'
#
loop_
_entity.id
_entity.type
_entity.pdbx_description
1 polymer ?
#
loop_
_entity_poly.entity_id
_entity_poly.type
_entity_poly.pdbx_seq_one_letter_code
_entity_poly.pdbx_strand_id
1 'polypeptide(L)'
;MARRGGDAAKQVVVSVVGVSGGEREKGVTGLGKSCLCNRFTKPQADQYHVDHISVLSQTDFSGRVVNNDHFLYWGETIRSTEDGLEFCFQVIEQTEFIDDASFMPFKAGKMDPYIKRCCATKIQSAEKLMYICKNQLGIEKEYEQRVLPDGKLNVDGFLCVFDVSQVPNRSLDRQVDLTASILNNCLKTKRPVVLVTTKNDEANEVFVKEAEKLASRKEFKGNIPLVETSSHENVNVDCAFMTLAHLVDRNRGRIRIVPFYEAARHRKEILDVATDGFQRLVRTHVLDYRSIWASTSKKLAQSPDFINYVDLFGMDQAAKLFRRHVKKLKEEYLQRKVEGYMDLLPSILRNFFPDLPSLEDGDWLSIQQRISEHPEFDQYFMRVNEDVHWSENTDLLDSPDTRIPFEVLDSNEAETVFRNHVNALQAELEMREMRDKFKLLLAETGYVTPGKRLDEVRVLFMGRESFDSLSEQDRQLIYDQHQRDITEKARQNFHELLLEQAELFYHVKSIAPTGTITQDDIRDITHTLQEDSRYKALDRLENERTLLLLQHLGFVHCPKREHCPAFPNCMDCLIENLIATKGPSNSRPGSGTWSGKNVTLDPQVNLVLLGNQGLAEDLQNVIRSVCEDDEFDLDNQIFSLDYRSIDGDVALPQNSFKTPEFTPHGVVCAYSNEASLEYVRESLEKSLVSQLEREESAPTPPTTVLFAPDPDLDHNASQHLHDEGANLADSLPGSLQCTFMDVGPSVGGGDGRRFESSLVTTALRSLITNIQHRNNSLNIYNSAVMPRDSQPDIRIIMCMLCGDPYSVENVLSPLLSHQWCQVTGEQSLSLQTFLDDCKRRVEVIVSSYHGANAFREDLVHGFILVYSTKRKASLATLRAFSSNIPNLPIQILAMTDTGSATAFFGSDISQQLITEGNAIADRLQAHFMTSTATCQQKPAFYTPFFKEVWDKKPEIEQAFNMEDPSGLDDSGEGTLERPAYHYHRSTTLPPPRRSLPPRSQSAEGSSSEIYETVPTDGSLGDDLDEPLSPGFPDDQPLTPSDDSDIYSHIDNDEEEQLVKPSQIKKQHRFQQGWQDDNLCSRRHDEFWSEGYPQAFTTGRRSKFPPPPTKPRPKTSQTLRQPGKLNLKAYTNVTDVIGKISLKDA
;
A
#
# COMPACT_ATOMS: atom_id res chain seq x y z
N MET A 1 73.36 -0.68 29.48
CA MET A 1 74.23 -0.67 30.67
C MET A 1 74.57 -2.10 31.05
N ALA A 2 75.78 -2.38 31.53
CA ALA A 2 76.16 -3.73 31.93
C ALA A 2 75.52 -4.11 33.27
N ARG A 3 74.86 -5.28 33.35
CA ARG A 3 74.41 -5.85 34.62
C ARG A 3 75.63 -6.29 35.44
N ARG A 4 75.68 -5.91 36.72
CA ARG A 4 76.54 -6.62 37.70
C ARG A 4 76.05 -8.06 37.83
N GLY A 5 76.92 -8.97 38.28
CA GLY A 5 76.56 -10.39 38.43
C GLY A 5 75.32 -10.56 39.29
N GLY A 6 74.40 -11.42 38.86
CA GLY A 6 73.18 -11.72 39.62
C GLY A 6 73.49 -12.61 40.80
N ASP A 7 72.92 -12.28 41.97
CA ASP A 7 72.77 -13.26 43.04
C ASP A 7 71.91 -14.43 42.53
N ALA A 8 72.37 -15.66 42.74
CA ALA A 8 71.60 -16.85 42.38
C ALA A 8 70.43 -17.01 43.37
N ALA A 9 69.24 -17.33 42.84
CA ALA A 9 68.03 -17.53 43.65
C ALA A 9 68.28 -18.56 44.77
N LYS A 10 67.91 -18.21 46.00
CA LYS A 10 68.21 -19.02 47.20
C LYS A 10 67.44 -20.33 47.16
N GLN A 11 68.14 -21.46 47.06
CA GLN A 11 67.50 -22.77 47.06
C GLN A 11 66.90 -23.09 48.44
N VAL A 12 65.66 -23.59 48.47
CA VAL A 12 64.97 -24.04 49.68
C VAL A 12 64.24 -25.36 49.40
N VAL A 13 64.64 -26.44 50.08
CA VAL A 13 63.93 -27.73 49.96
C VAL A 13 62.84 -27.83 51.02
N VAL A 14 61.58 -27.92 50.58
CA VAL A 14 60.38 -27.95 51.42
C VAL A 14 59.75 -29.34 51.41
N SER A 15 59.56 -29.91 52.60
CA SER A 15 58.80 -31.15 52.79
C SER A 15 57.41 -30.85 53.35
N VAL A 16 56.38 -31.12 52.56
CA VAL A 16 54.98 -31.02 52.98
C VAL A 16 54.57 -32.32 53.67
N VAL A 17 54.17 -32.22 54.93
CA VAL A 17 53.88 -33.34 55.86
C VAL A 17 52.53 -33.11 56.54
N GLY A 18 51.90 -34.16 57.04
CA GLY A 18 50.57 -34.08 57.67
C GLY A 18 49.86 -35.42 57.62
N VAL A 19 48.79 -35.63 58.40
CA VAL A 19 48.16 -36.94 58.57
C VAL A 19 47.92 -37.64 57.21
N SER A 20 48.41 -38.87 57.10
CA SER A 20 48.37 -39.72 55.89
C SER A 20 48.28 -41.18 56.33
N GLY A 21 47.78 -42.04 55.45
CA GLY A 21 47.53 -43.46 55.73
C GLY A 21 46.34 -43.99 54.94
N GLY A 22 45.69 -45.02 55.49
CA GLY A 22 44.41 -45.50 54.98
C GLY A 22 43.26 -44.58 55.37
N GLU A 23 42.04 -44.95 55.00
CA GLU A 23 40.82 -44.22 55.36
C GLU A 23 40.67 -44.07 56.89
N ARG A 24 41.14 -45.09 57.65
CA ARG A 24 41.18 -45.06 59.12
C ARG A 24 42.06 -43.95 59.71
N GLU A 25 43.01 -43.41 58.96
CA GLU A 25 43.92 -42.36 59.42
C GLU A 25 43.52 -40.98 58.87
N LYS A 26 43.19 -40.91 57.57
CA LYS A 26 42.92 -39.64 56.87
C LYS A 26 41.44 -39.30 56.67
N GLY A 27 40.53 -40.24 56.93
CA GLY A 27 39.12 -40.15 56.51
C GLY A 27 38.93 -40.45 55.02
N VAL A 28 37.73 -40.16 54.50
CA VAL A 28 37.37 -40.42 53.09
C VAL A 28 38.12 -39.55 52.07
N THR A 29 38.69 -38.41 52.48
CA THR A 29 39.50 -37.54 51.62
C THR A 29 40.78 -37.08 52.35
N GLY A 30 41.82 -36.79 51.57
CA GLY A 30 43.09 -36.31 52.12
C GLY A 30 43.01 -34.88 52.66
N LEU A 31 44.03 -34.51 53.46
CA LEU A 31 44.14 -33.19 54.10
C LEU A 31 44.49 -32.04 53.11
N GLY A 32 44.43 -32.27 51.79
CA GLY A 32 44.79 -31.27 50.77
C GLY A 32 46.29 -31.06 50.53
N LYS A 33 47.17 -31.92 51.08
CA LYS A 33 48.64 -31.77 50.94
C LYS A 33 49.08 -31.68 49.46
N SER A 34 48.55 -32.58 48.63
CA SER A 34 48.81 -32.65 47.20
C SER A 34 48.30 -31.40 46.47
N CYS A 35 47.08 -30.95 46.76
CA CYS A 35 46.49 -29.75 46.17
C CYS A 35 47.31 -28.49 46.51
N LEU A 36 47.80 -28.39 47.76
CA LEU A 36 48.68 -27.32 48.21
C LEU A 36 50.02 -27.31 47.45
N CYS A 37 50.59 -28.50 47.19
CA CYS A 37 51.81 -28.64 46.39
C CYS A 37 51.55 -28.31 44.90
N ASN A 38 50.44 -28.78 44.32
CA ASN A 38 50.06 -28.46 42.95
C ASN A 38 49.89 -26.96 42.77
N ARG A 39 49.09 -26.30 43.61
CA ARG A 39 48.80 -24.87 43.46
C ARG A 39 50.05 -24.00 43.64
N PHE A 40 50.96 -24.39 44.53
CA PHE A 40 52.22 -23.66 44.71
C PHE A 40 53.18 -23.86 43.54
N THR A 41 53.35 -25.09 43.04
CA THR A 41 54.30 -25.37 41.95
C THR A 41 53.77 -24.91 40.58
N LYS A 42 52.45 -25.02 40.37
CA LYS A 42 51.70 -24.64 39.18
C LYS A 42 50.48 -23.78 39.57
N PRO A 43 50.62 -22.45 39.63
CA PRO A 43 49.54 -21.57 40.11
C PRO A 43 48.40 -21.39 39.11
N GLN A 44 48.65 -21.54 37.80
CA GLN A 44 47.63 -21.41 36.75
C GLN A 44 46.41 -22.31 36.97
N ALA A 45 45.22 -21.81 36.63
CA ALA A 45 43.98 -22.59 36.67
C ALA A 45 44.05 -23.88 35.84
N ASP A 46 44.47 -23.80 34.57
CA ASP A 46 44.54 -24.96 33.66
C ASP A 46 45.64 -25.98 34.03
N GLN A 47 46.52 -25.68 35.01
CA GLN A 47 47.56 -26.59 35.53
C GLN A 47 47.29 -27.03 36.98
N TYR A 48 46.13 -26.69 37.56
CA TYR A 48 45.72 -27.12 38.89
C TYR A 48 44.71 -28.27 38.81
N HIS A 49 45.04 -29.39 39.45
CA HIS A 49 44.16 -30.54 39.54
C HIS A 49 43.60 -30.69 40.97
N VAL A 50 42.36 -31.19 41.05
CA VAL A 50 41.69 -31.50 42.33
C VAL A 50 42.00 -32.93 42.77
N ASP A 51 41.93 -33.88 41.83
CA ASP A 51 42.12 -35.30 42.11
C ASP A 51 43.59 -35.71 42.04
N HIS A 52 44.07 -36.28 43.15
CA HIS A 52 45.45 -36.72 43.31
C HIS A 52 45.54 -38.13 43.86
N ILE A 53 46.64 -38.80 43.54
CA ILE A 53 46.87 -40.21 43.88
C ILE A 53 47.06 -40.43 45.39
N SER A 54 46.38 -41.45 45.93
CA SER A 54 46.70 -42.01 47.25
C SER A 54 46.33 -43.49 47.41
N VAL A 55 45.55 -44.04 46.48
CA VAL A 55 45.39 -45.48 46.21
C VAL A 55 45.94 -45.73 44.80
N LEU A 56 46.73 -46.79 44.61
CA LEU A 56 47.51 -47.09 43.41
C LEU A 56 47.59 -48.60 43.16
N SER A 57 47.81 -49.01 41.91
CA SER A 57 48.21 -50.39 41.62
C SER A 57 49.70 -50.62 41.93
N GLN A 58 50.11 -51.89 42.04
CA GLN A 58 51.52 -52.26 42.19
C GLN A 58 52.39 -51.82 41.00
N THR A 59 51.80 -51.69 39.80
CA THR A 59 52.47 -51.15 38.61
C THR A 59 52.72 -49.65 38.79
N ASP A 60 51.70 -48.89 39.15
CA ASP A 60 51.78 -47.44 39.37
C ASP A 60 52.78 -47.07 40.48
N PHE A 61 52.76 -47.84 41.57
CA PHE A 61 53.67 -47.64 42.71
C PHE A 61 55.14 -47.88 42.33
N SER A 62 55.41 -48.78 41.38
CA SER A 62 56.76 -49.08 40.89
C SER A 62 57.19 -48.25 39.68
N GLY A 63 56.26 -47.57 39.00
CA GLY A 63 56.53 -46.61 37.92
C GLY A 63 57.34 -45.39 38.39
N ARG A 64 58.16 -44.81 37.51
CA ARG A 64 59.25 -43.86 37.87
C ARG A 64 58.82 -42.58 38.59
N VAL A 65 57.54 -42.20 38.60
CA VAL A 65 57.04 -41.04 39.37
C VAL A 65 56.94 -41.39 40.86
N VAL A 66 56.31 -42.53 41.19
CA VAL A 66 56.16 -43.00 42.57
C VAL A 66 57.43 -43.74 43.02
N ASN A 67 58.07 -44.48 42.13
CA ASN A 67 59.42 -45.04 42.24
C ASN A 67 59.63 -45.96 43.46
N ASN A 68 58.57 -46.63 43.92
CA ASN A 68 58.49 -47.41 45.16
C ASN A 68 58.60 -46.59 46.46
N ASP A 69 58.48 -45.26 46.37
CA ASP A 69 58.50 -44.35 47.52
C ASP A 69 57.10 -44.05 48.06
N HIS A 70 57.02 -43.72 49.34
CA HIS A 70 55.84 -43.08 49.93
C HIS A 70 55.97 -41.54 49.97
N PHE A 71 56.58 -40.95 48.95
CA PHE A 71 56.63 -39.50 48.74
C PHE A 71 56.56 -39.13 47.25
N LEU A 72 56.03 -37.94 46.96
CA LEU A 72 56.04 -37.33 45.62
C LEU A 72 57.07 -36.21 45.55
N TYR A 73 57.74 -36.09 44.39
CA TYR A 73 58.51 -34.90 44.05
C TYR A 73 57.63 -34.03 43.15
N TRP A 74 57.33 -32.82 43.59
CA TRP A 74 56.47 -31.86 42.88
C TRP A 74 57.26 -30.91 41.97
N GLY A 75 58.55 -31.16 41.79
CA GLY A 75 59.41 -30.34 40.95
C GLY A 75 60.01 -29.15 41.67
N GLU A 76 60.16 -28.07 40.94
CA GLU A 76 60.84 -26.86 41.35
C GLU A 76 60.11 -25.63 40.81
N THR A 77 59.99 -24.59 41.63
CA THR A 77 59.31 -23.34 41.26
C THR A 77 60.04 -22.15 41.90
N ILE A 78 60.04 -21.00 41.24
CA ILE A 78 60.68 -19.78 41.75
C ILE A 78 59.59 -18.86 42.32
N ARG A 79 59.93 -18.13 43.39
CA ARG A 79 59.16 -16.99 43.90
C ARG A 79 60.08 -15.87 44.35
N SER A 80 59.62 -14.64 44.18
CA SER A 80 60.36 -13.42 44.55
C SER A 80 59.63 -12.72 45.71
N THR A 81 60.38 -12.12 46.64
CA THR A 81 59.79 -11.25 47.68
C THR A 81 59.41 -9.88 47.12
N GLU A 82 58.64 -9.09 47.89
CA GLU A 82 58.40 -7.66 47.60
C GLU A 82 59.71 -6.86 47.48
N ASP A 83 60.74 -7.24 48.24
CA ASP A 83 62.10 -6.67 48.17
C ASP A 83 62.93 -7.18 46.97
N GLY A 84 62.38 -8.05 46.12
CA GLY A 84 63.06 -8.59 44.94
C GLY A 84 64.03 -9.76 45.19
N LEU A 85 64.02 -10.38 46.38
CA LEU A 85 64.83 -11.57 46.67
C LEU A 85 64.16 -12.82 46.09
N GLU A 86 64.87 -13.53 45.20
CA GLU A 86 64.37 -14.77 44.60
C GLU A 86 64.72 -16.01 45.42
N PHE A 87 63.73 -16.88 45.63
CA PHE A 87 63.85 -18.20 46.23
C PHE A 87 63.50 -19.28 45.21
N CYS A 88 64.37 -20.29 45.10
CA CYS A 88 64.19 -21.47 44.26
C CYS A 88 63.70 -22.63 45.13
N PHE A 89 62.39 -22.87 45.13
CA PHE A 89 61.77 -23.92 45.94
C PHE A 89 61.85 -25.26 45.24
N GLN A 90 62.28 -26.30 45.95
CA GLN A 90 62.10 -27.69 45.53
C GLN A 90 61.16 -28.38 46.51
N VAL A 91 60.06 -28.95 46.00
CA VAL A 91 58.92 -29.37 46.83
C VAL A 91 58.76 -30.89 46.80
N ILE A 92 58.64 -31.49 47.98
CA ILE A 92 58.23 -32.89 48.15
C ILE A 92 56.98 -32.99 49.03
N GLU A 93 56.14 -33.97 48.74
CA GLU A 93 55.02 -34.35 49.61
C GLU A 93 55.30 -35.71 50.23
N GLN A 94 55.45 -35.75 51.55
CA GLN A 94 55.50 -37.00 52.30
C GLN A 94 54.07 -37.53 52.47
N THR A 95 53.82 -38.77 52.08
CA THR A 95 52.47 -39.34 52.11
C THR A 95 52.50 -40.84 52.43
N GLU A 96 51.41 -41.56 52.13
CA GLU A 96 51.33 -43.00 52.29
C GLU A 96 50.40 -43.58 51.23
N PHE A 97 50.98 -44.21 50.21
CA PHE A 97 50.24 -44.90 49.16
C PHE A 97 49.67 -46.23 49.66
N ILE A 98 48.43 -46.46 49.28
CA ILE A 98 47.64 -47.65 49.57
C ILE A 98 47.55 -48.49 48.30
N ASP A 99 47.73 -49.80 48.44
CA ASP A 99 47.56 -50.79 47.37
C ASP A 99 46.07 -51.00 47.05
N ASP A 100 45.70 -50.93 45.77
CA ASP A 100 44.31 -51.05 45.30
C ASP A 100 43.73 -52.47 45.46
N ALA A 101 44.59 -53.50 45.49
CA ALA A 101 44.18 -54.89 45.67
C ALA A 101 43.94 -55.27 47.14
N SER A 102 44.78 -54.80 48.07
CA SER A 102 44.72 -55.17 49.50
C SER A 102 44.18 -54.07 50.43
N PHE A 103 44.01 -52.84 49.95
CA PHE A 103 43.63 -51.65 50.75
C PHE A 103 44.56 -51.36 51.95
N MET A 104 45.80 -51.86 51.90
CA MET A 104 46.84 -51.64 52.91
C MET A 104 47.98 -50.78 52.34
N PRO A 105 48.77 -50.07 53.18
CA PRO A 105 49.96 -49.39 52.71
C PRO A 105 50.96 -50.35 52.05
N PHE A 106 51.55 -49.93 50.92
CA PHE A 106 52.66 -50.65 50.29
C PHE A 106 53.82 -50.87 51.28
N LYS A 107 54.56 -51.97 51.10
CA LYS A 107 55.61 -52.42 52.04
C LYS A 107 56.99 -52.40 51.40
N ALA A 108 57.54 -51.19 51.23
CA ALA A 108 58.92 -50.96 50.84
C ALA A 108 59.92 -51.34 51.97
N GLY A 109 60.10 -52.65 52.20
CA GLY A 109 61.09 -53.20 53.13
C GLY A 109 60.84 -52.87 54.61
N LYS A 110 61.92 -52.62 55.37
CA LYS A 110 61.86 -52.24 56.80
C LYS A 110 61.57 -50.76 56.97
N MET A 111 60.35 -50.35 56.64
CA MET A 111 59.91 -48.94 56.70
C MET A 111 59.49 -48.51 58.11
N ASP A 112 59.92 -47.32 58.55
CA ASP A 112 59.45 -46.68 59.80
C ASP A 112 57.98 -46.20 59.64
N PRO A 113 57.19 -46.15 60.73
CA PRO A 113 55.83 -45.60 60.69
C PRO A 113 55.79 -44.16 60.19
N TYR A 114 54.71 -43.79 59.48
CA TYR A 114 54.57 -42.49 58.80
C TYR A 114 54.94 -41.28 59.66
N ILE A 115 54.51 -41.25 60.93
CA ILE A 115 54.74 -40.16 61.91
C ILE A 115 56.24 -39.89 62.17
N LYS A 116 57.12 -40.86 61.89
CA LYS A 116 58.58 -40.65 61.84
C LYS A 116 59.06 -40.41 60.41
N ARG A 117 58.62 -41.24 59.45
CA ARG A 117 59.07 -41.22 58.04
C ARG A 117 58.91 -39.84 57.40
N CYS A 118 57.79 -39.16 57.64
CA CYS A 118 57.54 -37.83 57.08
C CYS A 118 58.53 -36.75 57.55
N CYS A 119 59.17 -36.94 58.71
CA CYS A 119 60.18 -36.01 59.24
C CYS A 119 61.60 -36.31 58.72
N ALA A 120 61.78 -37.19 57.72
CA ALA A 120 63.07 -37.51 57.15
C ALA A 120 63.69 -36.28 56.45
N THR A 121 64.88 -35.87 56.90
CA THR A 121 65.62 -34.72 56.33
C THR A 121 66.58 -35.08 55.21
N LYS A 122 66.75 -36.38 54.91
CA LYS A 122 67.52 -36.88 53.77
C LYS A 122 66.61 -37.77 52.95
N ILE A 123 66.47 -37.44 51.68
CA ILE A 123 65.59 -38.10 50.71
C ILE A 123 66.47 -38.63 49.59
N GLN A 124 66.26 -39.88 49.19
CA GLN A 124 67.06 -40.56 48.17
C GLN A 124 66.11 -41.44 47.35
N SER A 125 66.06 -41.18 46.03
CA SER A 125 65.28 -41.95 45.07
C SER A 125 65.84 -41.68 43.68
N ALA A 126 66.68 -42.60 43.17
CA ALA A 126 67.35 -42.44 41.89
C ALA A 126 66.36 -42.49 40.73
N GLU A 127 66.59 -41.66 39.70
CA GLU A 127 65.76 -41.54 38.49
C GLU A 127 64.28 -41.15 38.69
N LYS A 128 63.86 -40.81 39.92
CA LYS A 128 62.49 -40.41 40.24
C LYS A 128 62.04 -39.22 39.39
N LEU A 129 60.85 -39.31 38.81
CA LEU A 129 60.23 -38.23 38.02
C LEU A 129 59.38 -37.29 38.89
N MET A 130 59.28 -36.04 38.44
CA MET A 130 58.33 -35.05 38.92
C MET A 130 56.89 -35.54 38.69
N TYR A 131 56.07 -35.50 39.73
CA TYR A 131 54.62 -35.70 39.65
C TYR A 131 53.92 -34.43 39.18
N ILE A 132 52.98 -34.58 38.26
CA ILE A 132 52.15 -33.52 37.70
C ILE A 132 50.69 -33.75 38.08
N CYS A 133 50.14 -34.91 37.71
CA CYS A 133 48.75 -35.27 37.99
C CYS A 133 48.53 -36.79 37.97
N LYS A 134 47.36 -37.25 38.42
CA LYS A 134 47.01 -38.69 38.46
C LYS A 134 47.15 -39.37 37.09
N ASN A 135 46.82 -38.67 36.02
CA ASN A 135 46.79 -39.22 34.66
C ASN A 135 48.20 -39.43 34.05
N GLN A 136 49.26 -38.98 34.72
CA GLN A 136 50.65 -39.17 34.29
C GLN A 136 51.14 -40.62 34.41
N LEU A 137 50.57 -41.39 35.35
CA LEU A 137 51.07 -42.73 35.67
C LEU A 137 50.77 -43.73 34.55
N GLY A 138 51.76 -44.54 34.19
CA GLY A 138 51.68 -45.49 33.07
C GLY A 138 51.85 -44.86 31.68
N ILE A 139 51.76 -43.53 31.56
CA ILE A 139 52.00 -42.76 30.33
C ILE A 139 53.01 -41.62 30.54
N GLU A 140 54.05 -41.84 31.35
CA GLU A 140 55.04 -40.83 31.74
C GLU A 140 55.83 -40.24 30.56
N LYS A 141 55.69 -40.79 29.35
CA LYS A 141 56.30 -40.30 28.10
C LYS A 141 55.50 -39.19 27.41
N GLU A 142 54.23 -39.01 27.76
CA GLU A 142 53.36 -37.96 27.21
C GLU A 142 53.45 -36.65 28.05
N TYR A 143 54.21 -36.68 29.14
CA TYR A 143 54.36 -35.61 30.13
C TYR A 143 55.82 -35.13 30.27
N GLU A 144 56.02 -33.97 30.91
CA GLU A 144 57.35 -33.39 31.16
C GLU A 144 58.21 -34.29 32.07
N GLN A 145 59.26 -34.92 31.51
CA GLN A 145 60.15 -35.81 32.27
C GLN A 145 61.24 -35.07 33.05
N ARG A 146 60.83 -34.24 34.03
CA ARG A 146 61.76 -33.61 34.97
C ARG A 146 62.19 -34.61 36.05
N VAL A 147 63.47 -34.97 36.10
CA VAL A 147 64.03 -35.92 37.08
C VAL A 147 64.43 -35.19 38.38
N LEU A 148 64.30 -35.89 39.52
CA LEU A 148 64.80 -35.46 40.83
C LEU A 148 66.32 -35.17 40.77
N PRO A 149 66.78 -33.94 41.05
CA PRO A 149 68.20 -33.59 41.00
C PRO A 149 69.06 -34.52 41.84
N ASP A 150 70.18 -34.98 41.27
CA ASP A 150 71.13 -35.94 41.88
C ASP A 150 70.51 -37.25 42.43
N GLY A 151 69.23 -37.54 42.17
CA GLY A 151 68.46 -38.59 42.86
C GLY A 151 68.36 -38.40 44.37
N LYS A 152 68.65 -37.21 44.92
CA LYS A 152 68.75 -36.97 46.37
C LYS A 152 68.41 -35.52 46.75
N LEU A 153 67.72 -35.33 47.88
CA LEU A 153 67.47 -34.01 48.47
C LEU A 153 67.77 -33.99 49.97
N ASN A 154 68.16 -32.83 50.49
CA ASN A 154 68.22 -32.56 51.93
C ASN A 154 67.12 -31.56 52.28
N VAL A 155 66.17 -31.91 53.15
CA VAL A 155 65.06 -31.02 53.53
C VAL A 155 65.56 -29.89 54.42
N ASP A 156 65.21 -28.64 54.09
CA ASP A 156 65.55 -27.46 54.86
C ASP A 156 64.45 -26.98 55.80
N GLY A 157 63.19 -27.26 55.46
CA GLY A 157 62.03 -26.90 56.29
C GLY A 157 60.79 -27.74 55.99
N PHE A 158 59.82 -27.70 56.90
CA PHE A 158 58.58 -28.47 56.82
C PHE A 158 57.34 -27.57 56.75
N LEU A 159 56.37 -27.91 55.91
CA LEU A 159 54.99 -27.43 56.03
C LEU A 159 54.15 -28.56 56.61
N CYS A 160 53.66 -28.40 57.84
CA CYS A 160 52.78 -29.38 58.48
C CYS A 160 51.33 -28.97 58.24
N VAL A 161 50.59 -29.74 57.43
CA VAL A 161 49.21 -29.43 57.03
C VAL A 161 48.16 -30.06 57.96
N PHE A 162 47.14 -29.27 58.29
CA PHE A 162 46.00 -29.61 59.13
C PHE A 162 44.70 -29.18 58.42
N ASP A 163 43.83 -30.13 58.12
CA ASP A 163 42.61 -29.85 57.37
C ASP A 163 41.50 -29.37 58.31
N VAL A 164 40.91 -28.20 58.02
CA VAL A 164 39.85 -27.59 58.85
C VAL A 164 38.43 -27.83 58.33
N SER A 165 38.28 -28.58 57.25
CA SER A 165 36.97 -29.07 56.78
C SER A 165 36.48 -30.27 57.60
N GLN A 166 35.16 -30.46 57.65
CA GLN A 166 34.53 -31.60 58.31
C GLN A 166 34.46 -32.80 57.36
N VAL A 167 35.34 -33.79 57.56
CA VAL A 167 35.47 -34.97 56.69
C VAL A 167 34.91 -36.24 57.35
N PRO A 168 34.04 -37.01 56.67
CA PRO A 168 33.56 -38.30 57.14
C PRO A 168 34.69 -39.27 57.54
N ASN A 169 34.43 -40.07 58.57
CA ASN A 169 35.35 -41.06 59.16
C ASN A 169 36.65 -40.50 59.76
N ARG A 170 36.82 -39.17 59.87
CA ARG A 170 37.98 -38.52 60.52
C ARG A 170 37.61 -37.88 61.86
N SER A 171 38.23 -38.36 62.95
CA SER A 171 38.14 -37.73 64.28
C SER A 171 39.06 -36.51 64.38
N LEU A 172 38.52 -35.38 64.86
CA LEU A 172 39.27 -34.14 65.11
C LEU A 172 40.35 -34.36 66.17
N ASP A 173 40.02 -34.97 67.31
CA ASP A 173 40.99 -35.25 68.39
C ASP A 173 42.17 -36.08 67.88
N ARG A 174 41.88 -37.14 67.10
CA ARG A 174 42.91 -37.99 66.50
C ARG A 174 43.75 -37.24 65.46
N GLN A 175 43.17 -36.32 64.70
CA GLN A 175 43.93 -35.43 63.80
C GLN A 175 44.85 -34.49 64.60
N VAL A 176 44.37 -33.91 65.71
CA VAL A 176 45.16 -33.02 66.59
C VAL A 176 46.33 -33.78 67.22
N ASP A 177 46.12 -34.98 67.76
CA ASP A 177 47.19 -35.78 68.39
C ASP A 177 48.23 -36.30 67.38
N LEU A 178 47.79 -36.74 66.20
CA LEU A 178 48.71 -37.14 65.13
C LEU A 178 49.51 -35.95 64.62
N THR A 179 48.88 -34.78 64.46
CA THR A 179 49.57 -33.54 64.02
C THR A 179 50.55 -33.06 65.09
N ALA A 180 50.16 -33.04 66.37
CA ALA A 180 51.05 -32.71 67.49
C ALA A 180 52.27 -33.66 67.55
N SER A 181 52.08 -34.93 67.21
CA SER A 181 53.16 -35.92 67.12
C SER A 181 54.11 -35.66 65.95
N ILE A 182 53.58 -35.28 64.79
CA ILE A 182 54.37 -34.88 63.61
C ILE A 182 55.15 -33.59 63.90
N LEU A 183 54.50 -32.53 64.41
CA LEU A 183 55.15 -31.26 64.79
C LEU A 183 56.30 -31.47 65.79
N ASN A 184 56.07 -32.28 66.84
CA ASN A 184 57.11 -32.62 67.80
C ASN A 184 58.26 -33.45 67.19
N ASN A 185 58.04 -34.20 66.11
CA ASN A 185 59.12 -34.86 65.38
C ASN A 185 59.84 -33.92 64.41
N CYS A 186 59.13 -33.00 63.73
CA CYS A 186 59.73 -31.94 62.92
C CYS A 186 60.72 -31.10 63.75
N LEU A 187 60.34 -30.63 64.95
CA LEU A 187 61.23 -29.84 65.81
C LEU A 187 62.52 -30.58 66.20
N LYS A 188 62.49 -31.90 66.40
CA LYS A 188 63.69 -32.71 66.72
C LYS A 188 64.72 -32.70 65.58
N THR A 189 64.31 -32.44 64.34
CA THR A 189 65.22 -32.31 63.18
C THR A 189 66.06 -31.03 63.21
N LYS A 190 65.68 -30.03 64.03
CA LYS A 190 66.23 -28.66 64.05
C LYS A 190 66.03 -27.86 62.75
N ARG A 191 65.13 -28.30 61.87
CA ARG A 191 64.65 -27.51 60.72
C ARG A 191 63.40 -26.70 61.11
N PRO A 192 63.16 -25.52 60.51
CA PRO A 192 61.92 -24.78 60.74
C PRO A 192 60.68 -25.56 60.29
N VAL A 193 59.54 -25.27 60.89
CA VAL A 193 58.24 -25.82 60.51
C VAL A 193 57.17 -24.75 60.62
N VAL A 194 56.25 -24.72 59.65
CA VAL A 194 55.02 -23.91 59.66
C VAL A 194 53.83 -24.86 59.81
N LEU A 195 52.85 -24.51 60.65
CA LEU A 195 51.55 -25.18 60.68
C LEU A 195 50.65 -24.48 59.65
N VAL A 196 50.07 -25.24 58.73
CA VAL A 196 49.27 -24.72 57.62
C VAL A 196 47.87 -25.30 57.73
N THR A 197 46.83 -24.48 57.85
CA THR A 197 45.46 -24.99 57.70
C THR A 197 45.07 -25.03 56.23
N THR A 198 44.42 -26.10 55.82
CA THR A 198 43.93 -26.33 54.45
C THR A 198 42.41 -26.46 54.42
N LYS A 199 41.83 -26.12 53.27
CA LYS A 199 40.38 -26.06 53.02
C LYS A 199 39.67 -25.03 53.89
N ASN A 200 40.23 -23.83 54.02
CA ASN A 200 39.58 -22.75 54.77
C ASN A 200 38.35 -22.16 54.04
N ASP A 201 38.23 -22.44 52.74
CA ASP A 201 37.03 -22.34 51.91
C ASP A 201 35.86 -23.18 52.43
N GLU A 202 36.14 -24.34 53.06
CA GLU A 202 35.16 -25.25 53.68
C GLU A 202 35.33 -25.30 55.21
N ALA A 203 35.82 -24.21 55.83
CA ALA A 203 36.22 -24.20 57.23
C ALA A 203 35.07 -24.49 58.22
N ASN A 204 35.27 -25.48 59.09
CA ASN A 204 34.49 -25.62 60.32
C ASN A 204 35.22 -24.86 61.45
N GLU A 205 34.56 -23.85 62.06
CA GLU A 205 35.15 -23.03 63.12
C GLU A 205 35.77 -23.83 64.27
N VAL A 206 35.22 -24.99 64.62
CA VAL A 206 35.73 -25.83 65.72
C VAL A 206 37.11 -26.38 65.36
N PHE A 207 37.32 -26.77 64.09
CA PHE A 207 38.58 -27.30 63.61
C PHE A 207 39.65 -26.20 63.52
N VAL A 208 39.27 -25.00 63.08
CA VAL A 208 40.14 -23.80 63.09
C VAL A 208 40.59 -23.50 64.53
N LYS A 209 39.65 -23.44 65.47
CA LYS A 209 39.93 -23.17 66.89
C LYS A 209 40.80 -24.24 67.55
N GLU A 210 40.72 -25.51 67.14
CA GLU A 210 41.68 -26.53 67.59
C GLU A 210 43.06 -26.40 66.93
N ALA A 211 43.16 -25.94 65.68
CA ALA A 211 44.45 -25.61 65.06
C ALA A 211 45.14 -24.43 65.77
N GLU A 212 44.41 -23.39 66.16
CA GLU A 212 44.90 -22.27 66.98
C GLU A 212 45.37 -22.73 68.38
N LYS A 213 44.56 -23.58 69.06
CA LYS A 213 44.93 -24.19 70.34
C LYS A 213 46.17 -25.08 70.23
N LEU A 214 46.32 -25.80 69.12
CA LEU A 214 47.53 -26.58 68.81
C LEU A 214 48.74 -25.66 68.63
N ALA A 215 48.66 -24.66 67.76
CA ALA A 215 49.75 -23.69 67.52
C ALA A 215 50.19 -22.94 68.80
N SER A 216 49.25 -22.70 69.72
CA SER A 216 49.49 -21.97 70.97
C SER A 216 49.94 -22.83 72.16
N ARG A 217 50.11 -24.15 72.00
CA ARG A 217 50.75 -25.03 73.00
C ARG A 217 52.17 -24.56 73.33
N LYS A 218 52.61 -24.78 74.58
CA LYS A 218 53.89 -24.22 75.10
C LYS A 218 55.13 -24.67 74.33
N GLU A 219 55.13 -25.87 73.73
CA GLU A 219 56.26 -26.32 72.90
C GLU A 219 56.32 -25.67 71.51
N PHE A 220 55.18 -25.19 70.97
CA PHE A 220 55.05 -24.70 69.59
C PHE A 220 54.96 -23.17 69.51
N LYS A 221 54.34 -22.52 70.50
CA LYS A 221 54.04 -21.09 70.50
C LYS A 221 55.29 -20.22 70.31
N GLY A 222 55.36 -19.50 69.18
CA GLY A 222 56.48 -18.64 68.81
C GLY A 222 57.64 -19.35 68.08
N ASN A 223 57.64 -20.68 68.04
CA ASN A 223 58.55 -21.50 67.23
C ASN A 223 57.91 -21.91 65.89
N ILE A 224 56.58 -22.08 65.87
CA ILE A 224 55.79 -22.55 64.74
C ILE A 224 54.71 -21.49 64.43
N PRO A 225 54.78 -20.76 63.31
CA PRO A 225 53.68 -19.91 62.88
C PRO A 225 52.54 -20.73 62.28
N LEU A 226 51.34 -20.13 62.27
CA LEU A 226 50.12 -20.67 61.68
C LEU A 226 49.79 -19.86 60.41
N VAL A 227 49.52 -20.53 59.28
CA VAL A 227 49.08 -19.89 58.02
C VAL A 227 47.80 -20.56 57.52
N GLU A 228 46.78 -19.78 57.22
CA GLU A 228 45.47 -20.26 56.77
C GLU A 228 45.39 -20.23 55.24
N THR A 229 45.08 -21.35 54.57
CA THR A 229 45.12 -21.47 53.10
C THR A 229 43.89 -22.14 52.46
N SER A 230 43.62 -21.76 51.21
CA SER A 230 42.81 -22.54 50.26
C SER A 230 43.60 -22.81 49.00
N SER A 231 43.70 -24.09 48.59
CA SER A 231 44.32 -24.47 47.31
C SER A 231 43.35 -24.29 46.13
N HIS A 232 42.05 -24.44 46.38
CA HIS A 232 41.02 -24.32 45.34
C HIS A 232 40.85 -22.86 44.93
N GLU A 233 40.60 -21.95 45.88
CA GLU A 233 40.48 -20.51 45.62
C GLU A 233 41.83 -19.83 45.32
N ASN A 234 42.95 -20.50 45.63
CA ASN A 234 44.32 -19.97 45.63
C ASN A 234 44.51 -18.79 46.60
N VAL A 235 44.18 -19.01 47.87
CA VAL A 235 44.33 -18.05 48.96
C VAL A 235 45.49 -18.48 49.87
N ASN A 236 46.43 -17.56 50.11
CA ASN A 236 47.60 -17.73 51.01
C ASN A 236 48.56 -18.90 50.71
N VAL A 237 48.40 -19.63 49.60
CA VAL A 237 49.28 -20.76 49.24
C VAL A 237 50.75 -20.34 49.20
N ASP A 238 51.07 -19.29 48.44
CA ASP A 238 52.42 -18.72 48.39
C ASP A 238 52.87 -18.19 49.76
N CYS A 239 51.96 -17.62 50.57
CA CYS A 239 52.27 -17.12 51.91
C CYS A 239 52.80 -18.23 52.83
N ALA A 240 52.28 -19.46 52.74
CA ALA A 240 52.74 -20.59 53.55
C ALA A 240 54.19 -20.99 53.21
N PHE A 241 54.50 -21.16 51.92
CA PHE A 241 55.85 -21.51 51.46
C PHE A 241 56.85 -20.37 51.69
N MET A 242 56.48 -19.12 51.40
CA MET A 242 57.34 -17.96 51.64
C MET A 242 57.59 -17.73 53.14
N THR A 243 56.62 -17.98 54.02
CA THR A 243 56.82 -17.95 55.47
C THR A 243 57.92 -18.94 55.89
N LEU A 244 57.93 -20.15 55.33
CA LEU A 244 58.96 -21.15 55.62
C LEU A 244 60.33 -20.73 55.07
N ALA A 245 60.42 -20.19 53.86
CA ALA A 245 61.69 -19.77 53.26
C ALA A 245 62.41 -18.68 54.08
N HIS A 246 61.68 -17.67 54.58
CA HIS A 246 62.24 -16.65 55.46
C HIS A 246 62.77 -17.23 56.79
N LEU A 247 62.11 -18.25 57.35
CA LEU A 247 62.59 -18.96 58.53
C LEU A 247 63.86 -19.78 58.25
N VAL A 248 63.97 -20.39 57.06
CA VAL A 248 65.16 -21.14 56.61
C VAL A 248 66.36 -20.20 56.41
N ASP A 249 66.15 -19.07 55.74
CA ASP A 249 67.14 -18.01 55.53
C ASP A 249 67.53 -17.26 56.81
N ARG A 250 66.78 -17.51 57.91
CA ARG A 250 66.90 -16.85 59.22
C ARG A 250 66.72 -15.33 59.18
N ASN A 251 66.17 -14.80 58.10
CA ASN A 251 65.92 -13.38 57.92
C ASN A 251 64.77 -12.96 58.84
N ARG A 252 65.09 -12.29 59.96
CA ARG A 252 64.14 -11.94 61.04
C ARG A 252 63.24 -10.74 60.73
N GLY A 253 63.00 -10.44 59.45
CA GLY A 253 61.87 -9.60 59.05
C GLY A 253 60.57 -10.18 59.61
N ARG A 254 59.64 -9.32 60.07
CA ARG A 254 58.31 -9.77 60.49
C ARG A 254 57.49 -10.10 59.23
N ILE A 255 57.52 -11.36 58.82
CA ILE A 255 56.62 -11.91 57.81
C ILE A 255 55.18 -11.60 58.23
N ARG A 256 54.49 -10.73 57.50
CA ARG A 256 53.07 -10.43 57.77
C ARG A 256 52.23 -11.55 57.20
N ILE A 257 51.89 -12.52 58.05
CA ILE A 257 50.85 -13.51 57.72
C ILE A 257 49.51 -12.76 57.69
N VAL A 258 48.83 -12.85 56.55
CA VAL A 258 47.54 -12.19 56.30
C VAL A 258 46.41 -13.17 56.68
N PRO A 259 45.44 -12.79 57.54
CA PRO A 259 44.31 -13.66 57.88
C PRO A 259 43.51 -14.10 56.65
N PHE A 260 42.93 -15.30 56.68
CA PHE A 260 42.26 -15.89 55.53
C PHE A 260 41.22 -14.95 54.89
N TYR A 261 40.36 -14.30 55.69
CA TYR A 261 39.31 -13.42 55.18
C TYR A 261 39.84 -12.14 54.48
N GLU A 262 41.02 -11.64 54.86
CA GLU A 262 41.65 -10.48 54.22
C GLU A 262 42.27 -10.91 52.88
N ALA A 263 42.96 -12.05 52.87
CA ALA A 263 43.55 -12.63 51.67
C ALA A 263 42.50 -13.12 50.66
N ALA A 264 41.40 -13.74 51.11
CA ALA A 264 40.30 -14.20 50.27
C ALA A 264 39.53 -13.05 49.61
N ARG A 265 39.30 -11.94 50.35
CA ARG A 265 38.72 -10.72 49.76
C ARG A 265 39.63 -10.17 48.66
N HIS A 266 40.92 -10.03 48.93
CA HIS A 266 41.87 -9.51 47.93
C HIS A 266 42.01 -10.45 46.72
N ARG A 267 41.97 -11.76 46.95
CA ARG A 267 41.90 -12.77 45.89
C ARG A 267 40.66 -12.57 45.01
N LYS A 268 39.49 -12.30 45.60
CA LYS A 268 38.26 -11.98 44.86
C LYS A 268 38.39 -10.68 44.06
N GLU A 269 38.92 -9.61 44.64
CA GLU A 269 39.15 -8.33 43.94
C GLU A 269 39.97 -8.52 42.64
N ILE A 270 41.00 -9.37 42.66
CA ILE A 270 41.81 -9.72 41.48
C ILE A 270 40.99 -10.49 40.43
N LEU A 271 40.16 -11.43 40.86
CA LEU A 271 39.30 -12.24 40.00
C LEU A 271 38.19 -11.40 39.33
N ASP A 272 37.58 -10.48 40.07
CA ASP A 272 36.54 -9.57 39.57
C ASP A 272 37.15 -8.60 38.52
N VAL A 273 38.31 -7.98 38.80
CA VAL A 273 39.01 -7.09 37.86
C VAL A 273 39.43 -7.82 36.57
N ALA A 274 39.96 -9.05 36.68
CA ALA A 274 40.30 -9.84 35.50
C ALA A 274 39.07 -10.22 34.67
N THR A 275 37.94 -10.50 35.34
CA THR A 275 36.67 -10.80 34.68
C THR A 275 36.16 -9.59 33.89
N ASP A 276 36.19 -8.39 34.47
CA ASP A 276 35.79 -7.16 33.80
C ASP A 276 36.70 -6.81 32.61
N GLY A 277 38.02 -7.00 32.77
CA GLY A 277 39.00 -6.84 31.68
C GLY A 277 38.68 -7.73 30.49
N PHE A 278 38.56 -9.05 30.72
CA PHE A 278 38.24 -9.99 29.64
C PHE A 278 36.83 -9.79 29.06
N GLN A 279 35.82 -9.46 29.88
CA GLN A 279 34.49 -9.12 29.35
C GLN A 279 34.49 -7.84 28.50
N ARG A 280 35.34 -6.86 28.81
CA ARG A 280 35.51 -5.64 28.00
C ARG A 280 36.21 -5.99 26.69
N LEU A 281 37.31 -6.74 26.75
CA LEU A 281 38.05 -7.22 25.58
C LEU A 281 37.15 -7.99 24.60
N VAL A 282 36.34 -8.92 25.11
CA VAL A 282 35.36 -9.69 24.30
C VAL A 282 34.32 -8.75 23.69
N ARG A 283 33.71 -7.85 24.47
CA ARG A 283 32.72 -6.88 23.94
C ARG A 283 33.29 -5.96 22.86
N THR A 284 34.57 -5.59 22.94
CA THR A 284 35.21 -4.70 21.95
C THR A 284 35.64 -5.41 20.67
N HIS A 285 36.12 -6.66 20.75
CA HIS A 285 36.67 -7.38 19.59
C HIS A 285 35.74 -8.46 19.00
N VAL A 286 34.62 -8.77 19.65
CA VAL A 286 33.63 -9.75 19.20
C VAL A 286 32.31 -9.02 18.98
N LEU A 287 32.08 -8.60 17.73
CA LEU A 287 30.87 -7.88 17.32
C LEU A 287 29.93 -8.73 16.45
N ASP A 288 30.43 -9.82 15.87
CA ASP A 288 29.66 -10.77 15.04
C ASP A 288 29.26 -12.00 15.87
N TYR A 289 27.96 -12.35 15.86
CA TYR A 289 27.41 -13.51 16.56
C TYR A 289 27.85 -14.86 15.94
N ARG A 290 28.45 -14.86 14.75
CA ARG A 290 29.00 -16.04 14.07
C ARG A 290 30.46 -16.32 14.46
N SER A 291 31.02 -15.53 15.39
CA SER A 291 32.40 -15.68 15.86
C SER A 291 32.67 -17.05 16.50
N ILE A 292 33.70 -17.76 16.02
CA ILE A 292 34.07 -19.10 16.50
C ILE A 292 35.25 -19.04 17.48
N TRP A 293 35.08 -19.62 18.68
CA TRP A 293 36.07 -19.60 19.78
C TRP A 293 37.48 -20.00 19.35
N ALA A 294 37.64 -21.06 18.54
CA ALA A 294 38.95 -21.55 18.10
C ALA A 294 39.71 -20.57 17.18
N SER A 295 39.01 -19.59 16.59
CA SER A 295 39.61 -18.47 15.84
C SER A 295 39.81 -17.25 16.73
N THR A 296 38.83 -16.90 17.56
CA THR A 296 38.87 -15.70 18.41
C THR A 296 39.90 -15.82 19.53
N SER A 297 39.97 -16.96 20.22
CA SER A 297 40.98 -17.18 21.27
C SER A 297 42.41 -16.98 20.75
N LYS A 298 42.73 -17.45 19.53
CA LYS A 298 44.04 -17.21 18.90
C LYS A 298 44.32 -15.74 18.61
N LYS A 299 43.30 -14.94 18.26
CA LYS A 299 43.42 -13.48 18.09
C LYS A 299 43.60 -12.77 19.44
N LEU A 300 42.90 -13.21 20.48
CA LEU A 300 42.97 -12.62 21.82
C LEU A 300 44.19 -13.07 22.63
N ALA A 301 44.88 -14.14 22.24
CA ALA A 301 45.99 -14.75 22.99
C ALA A 301 47.20 -13.84 23.27
N GLN A 302 47.33 -12.71 22.57
CA GLN A 302 48.38 -11.71 22.82
C GLN A 302 47.93 -10.58 23.78
N SER A 303 46.65 -10.52 24.15
CA SER A 303 46.12 -9.50 25.04
C SER A 303 46.44 -9.80 26.51
N PRO A 304 46.97 -8.83 27.28
CA PRO A 304 47.20 -8.98 28.72
C PRO A 304 45.94 -9.39 29.50
N ASP A 305 44.77 -8.85 29.15
CA ASP A 305 43.49 -9.19 29.79
C ASP A 305 43.09 -10.64 29.53
N PHE A 306 43.38 -11.18 28.34
CA PHE A 306 43.13 -12.58 28.01
C PHE A 306 44.05 -13.51 28.79
N ILE A 307 45.36 -13.21 28.78
CA ILE A 307 46.39 -14.02 29.46
C ILE A 307 46.09 -14.06 30.96
N ASN A 308 45.87 -12.91 31.59
CA ASN A 308 45.54 -12.79 33.00
C ASN A 308 44.26 -13.56 33.36
N TYR A 309 43.19 -13.43 32.55
CA TYR A 309 41.96 -14.18 32.79
C TYR A 309 42.15 -15.70 32.67
N VAL A 310 42.91 -16.17 31.69
CA VAL A 310 43.19 -17.60 31.49
C VAL A 310 44.09 -18.16 32.60
N ASP A 311 45.13 -17.46 33.02
CA ASP A 311 45.97 -17.86 34.16
C ASP A 311 45.12 -18.00 35.46
N LEU A 312 44.09 -17.16 35.63
CA LEU A 312 43.25 -17.10 36.83
C LEU A 312 42.05 -18.06 36.83
N PHE A 313 41.40 -18.29 35.67
CA PHE A 313 40.13 -19.04 35.54
C PHE A 313 40.17 -20.20 34.56
N GLY A 314 41.17 -20.26 33.67
CA GLY A 314 41.34 -21.31 32.67
C GLY A 314 40.61 -21.06 31.34
N MET A 315 41.12 -21.67 30.28
CA MET A 315 40.61 -21.55 28.91
C MET A 315 39.12 -21.92 28.79
N ASP A 316 38.66 -22.87 29.60
CA ASP A 316 37.28 -23.36 29.59
C ASP A 316 36.27 -22.33 30.13
N GLN A 317 36.67 -21.51 31.11
CA GLN A 317 35.83 -20.40 31.60
C GLN A 317 35.85 -19.23 30.62
N ALA A 318 36.99 -18.96 29.99
CA ALA A 318 37.09 -17.96 28.93
C ALA A 318 36.17 -18.33 27.74
N ALA A 319 36.14 -19.61 27.36
CA ALA A 319 35.24 -20.16 26.34
C ALA A 319 33.75 -20.12 26.73
N LYS A 320 33.41 -20.18 28.03
CA LYS A 320 32.03 -20.03 28.53
C LYS A 320 31.57 -18.58 28.48
N LEU A 321 32.39 -17.63 28.94
CA LEU A 321 32.09 -16.19 28.84
C LEU A 321 31.98 -15.73 27.38
N PHE A 322 32.89 -16.16 26.51
CA PHE A 322 32.83 -15.90 25.07
C PHE A 322 31.50 -16.40 24.46
N ARG A 323 31.10 -17.65 24.72
CA ARG A 323 29.83 -18.20 24.22
C ARG A 323 28.60 -17.47 24.77
N ARG A 324 28.64 -17.00 26.02
CA ARG A 324 27.57 -16.18 26.61
C ARG A 324 27.42 -14.84 25.88
N HIS A 325 28.53 -14.16 25.59
CA HIS A 325 28.54 -12.92 24.80
C HIS A 325 28.03 -13.15 23.37
N VAL A 326 28.52 -14.20 22.71
CA VAL A 326 28.08 -14.58 21.36
C VAL A 326 26.57 -14.90 21.30
N LYS A 327 26.01 -15.59 22.31
CA LYS A 327 24.55 -15.82 22.40
C LYS A 327 23.79 -14.50 22.50
N LYS A 328 24.26 -13.57 23.34
CA LYS A 328 23.66 -12.23 23.49
C LYS A 328 23.68 -11.43 22.18
N LEU A 329 24.77 -11.49 21.41
CA LEU A 329 24.82 -10.87 20.08
C LEU A 329 23.79 -11.45 19.10
N LYS A 330 23.53 -12.77 19.14
CA LYS A 330 22.48 -13.37 18.30
C LYS A 330 21.09 -12.90 18.74
N GLU A 331 20.84 -12.84 20.05
CA GLU A 331 19.58 -12.33 20.61
C GLU A 331 19.34 -10.87 20.22
N GLU A 332 20.36 -10.01 20.35
CA GLU A 332 20.34 -8.60 19.93
C GLU A 332 20.24 -8.43 18.40
N TYR A 333 20.64 -9.41 17.60
CA TYR A 333 20.48 -9.40 16.14
C TYR A 333 19.06 -9.81 15.74
N LEU A 334 18.54 -10.89 16.34
CA LEU A 334 17.18 -11.36 16.15
C LEU A 334 16.15 -10.28 16.51
N GLN A 335 16.33 -9.62 17.66
CA GLN A 335 15.43 -8.55 18.09
C GLN A 335 15.33 -7.43 17.04
N ARG A 336 16.45 -6.95 16.50
CA ARG A 336 16.48 -5.90 15.47
C ARG A 336 15.86 -6.33 14.13
N LYS A 337 15.95 -7.62 13.77
CA LYS A 337 15.20 -8.16 12.61
C LYS A 337 13.69 -8.14 12.88
N VAL A 338 13.22 -8.53 14.08
CA VAL A 338 11.79 -8.44 14.46
C VAL A 338 11.30 -7.00 14.48
N GLU A 339 12.06 -6.07 15.08
CA GLU A 339 11.74 -4.64 15.09
C GLU A 339 11.53 -4.10 13.65
N GLY A 340 12.47 -4.39 12.73
CA GLY A 340 12.32 -4.01 11.32
C GLY A 340 11.16 -4.70 10.58
N TYR A 341 10.75 -5.91 10.96
CA TYR A 341 9.54 -6.54 10.45
C TYR A 341 8.27 -5.84 10.97
N MET A 342 8.27 -5.39 12.23
CA MET A 342 7.14 -4.65 12.83
C MET A 342 7.03 -3.21 12.32
N ASP A 343 8.13 -2.59 11.87
CA ASP A 343 8.09 -1.31 11.15
C ASP A 343 7.46 -1.45 9.76
N LEU A 344 7.67 -2.58 9.07
CA LEU A 344 7.13 -2.85 7.74
C LEU A 344 5.65 -3.26 7.77
N LEU A 345 5.25 -4.10 8.73
CA LEU A 345 3.91 -4.70 8.82
C LEU A 345 2.72 -3.71 8.73
N PRO A 346 2.73 -2.50 9.35
CA PRO A 346 1.66 -1.51 9.19
C PRO A 346 1.43 -1.08 7.75
N SER A 347 2.48 -1.02 6.92
CA SER A 347 2.34 -0.66 5.50
C SER A 347 1.71 -1.80 4.68
N ILE A 348 2.03 -3.04 5.02
CA ILE A 348 1.45 -4.24 4.40
C ILE A 348 -0.04 -4.35 4.75
N LEU A 349 -0.39 -4.18 6.03
CA LEU A 349 -1.77 -4.22 6.49
C LEU A 349 -2.64 -3.13 5.85
N ARG A 350 -2.07 -1.93 5.59
CA ARG A 350 -2.76 -0.86 4.84
C ARG A 350 -2.97 -1.16 3.36
N ASN A 351 -2.10 -1.95 2.74
CA ASN A 351 -2.26 -2.38 1.34
C ASN A 351 -3.30 -3.51 1.24
N PHE A 352 -3.17 -4.55 2.06
CA PHE A 352 -4.05 -5.73 2.00
C PHE A 352 -5.44 -5.47 2.61
N PHE A 353 -5.54 -4.57 3.60
CA PHE A 353 -6.76 -4.27 4.35
C PHE A 353 -6.93 -2.75 4.57
N PRO A 354 -7.29 -1.98 3.53
CA PRO A 354 -7.31 -0.52 3.57
C PRO A 354 -8.46 0.10 4.38
N ASP A 355 -9.51 -0.66 4.71
CA ASP A 355 -10.67 -0.17 5.46
C ASP A 355 -11.32 -1.25 6.36
N LEU A 356 -12.24 -0.85 7.25
CA LEU A 356 -12.92 -1.80 8.14
C LEU A 356 -13.73 -2.90 7.40
N PRO A 357 -14.49 -2.58 6.32
CA PRO A 357 -15.13 -3.62 5.50
C PRO A 357 -14.16 -4.69 4.97
N SER A 358 -12.94 -4.30 4.56
CA SER A 358 -11.95 -5.24 4.03
C SER A 358 -11.44 -6.26 5.06
N LEU A 359 -11.57 -5.98 6.36
CA LEU A 359 -11.16 -6.88 7.45
C LEU A 359 -12.22 -7.95 7.77
N GLU A 360 -13.51 -7.62 7.63
CA GLU A 360 -14.63 -8.37 8.20
C GLU A 360 -14.51 -8.51 9.74
N ASP A 361 -15.42 -9.24 10.41
CA ASP A 361 -15.34 -9.55 11.87
C ASP A 361 -14.23 -10.59 12.20
N GLY A 362 -13.10 -10.54 11.49
CA GLY A 362 -12.00 -11.50 11.60
C GLY A 362 -11.11 -11.25 12.82
N ASP A 363 -10.80 -12.33 13.55
CA ASP A 363 -9.73 -12.31 14.55
C ASP A 363 -8.34 -12.33 13.87
N TRP A 364 -7.27 -12.09 14.65
CA TRP A 364 -5.92 -12.03 14.10
C TRP A 364 -5.53 -13.32 13.36
N LEU A 365 -5.96 -14.50 13.86
CA LEU A 365 -5.74 -15.79 13.22
C LEU A 365 -6.40 -15.88 11.84
N SER A 366 -7.63 -15.37 11.70
CA SER A 366 -8.33 -15.27 10.42
C SER A 366 -7.61 -14.31 9.45
N ILE A 367 -7.08 -13.20 9.96
CA ILE A 367 -6.30 -12.24 9.16
C ILE A 367 -4.94 -12.83 8.74
N GLN A 368 -4.25 -13.59 9.60
CA GLN A 368 -3.04 -14.34 9.24
C GLN A 368 -3.32 -15.32 8.09
N GLN A 369 -4.44 -16.07 8.14
CA GLN A 369 -4.82 -16.96 7.04
C GLN A 369 -5.04 -16.17 5.74
N ARG A 370 -5.81 -15.07 5.79
CA ARG A 370 -6.07 -14.21 4.61
C ARG A 370 -4.79 -13.57 4.05
N ILE A 371 -3.82 -13.22 4.89
CA ILE A 371 -2.47 -12.81 4.47
C ILE A 371 -1.78 -13.96 3.72
N SER A 372 -1.83 -15.18 4.25
CA SER A 372 -1.18 -16.36 3.65
C SER A 372 -1.76 -16.78 2.29
N GLU A 373 -2.99 -16.35 2.01
CA GLU A 373 -3.74 -16.60 0.77
C GLU A 373 -3.73 -15.39 -0.19
N HIS A 374 -3.12 -14.26 0.20
CA HIS A 374 -3.14 -13.02 -0.58
C HIS A 374 -2.29 -13.13 -1.87
N PRO A 375 -2.74 -12.61 -3.03
CA PRO A 375 -1.97 -12.70 -4.29
C PRO A 375 -0.57 -12.09 -4.24
N GLU A 376 -0.36 -11.08 -3.38
CA GLU A 376 0.94 -10.41 -3.19
C GLU A 376 1.76 -11.00 -2.02
N PHE A 377 1.40 -12.17 -1.48
CA PHE A 377 2.07 -12.78 -0.33
C PHE A 377 3.60 -12.84 -0.49
N ASP A 378 4.10 -13.40 -1.59
CA ASP A 378 5.53 -13.61 -1.82
C ASP A 378 6.35 -12.33 -2.01
N GLN A 379 5.70 -11.17 -2.20
CA GLN A 379 6.37 -9.86 -2.26
C GLN A 379 6.77 -9.35 -0.87
N TYR A 380 6.00 -9.70 0.16
CA TYR A 380 6.13 -9.16 1.51
C TYR A 380 6.51 -10.20 2.57
N PHE A 381 6.17 -11.46 2.33
CA PHE A 381 6.38 -12.58 3.25
C PHE A 381 7.21 -13.69 2.61
N MET A 382 7.73 -14.57 3.46
CA MET A 382 8.35 -15.83 3.05
C MET A 382 7.92 -16.97 3.96
N ARG A 383 7.75 -18.17 3.39
CA ARG A 383 7.54 -19.40 4.16
C ARG A 383 8.89 -20.05 4.46
N VAL A 384 9.05 -20.59 5.66
CA VAL A 384 10.25 -21.32 6.11
C VAL A 384 9.95 -22.83 6.05
N ASN A 385 10.97 -23.64 5.77
CA ASN A 385 10.79 -25.10 5.69
C ASN A 385 10.57 -25.70 7.08
N GLU A 386 9.64 -26.67 7.18
CA GLU A 386 9.10 -27.23 8.43
C GLU A 386 10.15 -27.80 9.41
N ASP A 387 11.37 -28.10 8.96
CA ASP A 387 12.44 -28.68 9.78
C ASP A 387 13.14 -27.68 10.73
N VAL A 388 13.13 -26.37 10.44
CA VAL A 388 13.91 -25.36 11.20
C VAL A 388 13.20 -24.01 11.28
N HIS A 389 12.79 -23.63 12.49
CA HIS A 389 12.19 -22.32 12.82
C HIS A 389 13.06 -21.14 12.35
N TRP A 390 12.42 -20.06 11.89
CA TRP A 390 13.09 -18.93 11.22
C TRP A 390 14.26 -18.31 12.02
N SER A 391 14.16 -18.27 13.36
CA SER A 391 15.18 -17.68 14.24
C SER A 391 16.41 -18.58 14.47
N GLU A 392 16.37 -19.84 14.02
CA GLU A 392 17.51 -20.76 14.03
C GLU A 392 18.14 -20.94 12.65
N ASN A 393 17.37 -20.75 11.58
CA ASN A 393 17.82 -20.79 10.19
C ASN A 393 18.86 -19.68 9.89
N THR A 394 20.14 -20.05 9.84
CA THR A 394 21.23 -19.07 9.72
C THR A 394 21.35 -18.48 8.31
N ASP A 395 21.07 -19.28 7.27
CA ASP A 395 21.10 -18.82 5.88
C ASP A 395 20.01 -17.76 5.60
N LEU A 396 18.85 -17.90 6.24
CA LEU A 396 17.75 -16.91 6.20
C LEU A 396 18.12 -15.64 6.99
N LEU A 397 18.69 -15.79 8.19
CA LEU A 397 19.07 -14.65 9.03
C LEU A 397 20.17 -13.78 8.41
N ASP A 398 21.14 -14.41 7.73
CA ASP A 398 22.23 -13.74 7.03
C ASP A 398 21.84 -13.23 5.63
N SER A 399 20.62 -13.51 5.18
CA SER A 399 20.09 -13.05 3.89
C SER A 399 19.85 -11.53 3.88
N PRO A 400 20.13 -10.83 2.76
CA PRO A 400 19.70 -9.45 2.53
C PRO A 400 18.19 -9.33 2.25
N ASP A 401 17.44 -10.45 2.19
CA ASP A 401 15.98 -10.44 2.04
C ASP A 401 15.32 -9.67 3.20
N THR A 402 14.36 -8.81 2.84
CA THR A 402 13.63 -7.93 3.75
C THR A 402 12.21 -8.44 4.05
N ARG A 403 11.78 -9.53 3.40
CA ARG A 403 10.45 -10.12 3.62
C ARG A 403 10.32 -10.73 5.00
N ILE A 404 9.12 -10.67 5.54
CA ILE A 404 8.80 -11.15 6.88
C ILE A 404 8.63 -12.68 6.83
N PRO A 405 9.38 -13.47 7.61
CA PRO A 405 9.09 -14.90 7.76
C PRO A 405 7.70 -15.06 8.37
N PHE A 406 6.81 -15.83 7.73
CA PHE A 406 5.38 -15.87 8.09
C PHE A 406 5.12 -16.24 9.57
N GLU A 407 5.96 -17.12 10.13
CA GLU A 407 6.01 -17.48 11.56
C GLU A 407 6.14 -16.28 12.53
N VAL A 408 6.67 -15.14 12.07
CA VAL A 408 6.77 -13.91 12.88
C VAL A 408 5.40 -13.31 13.20
N LEU A 409 4.36 -13.60 12.41
CA LEU A 409 3.01 -13.12 12.68
C LEU A 409 2.35 -13.77 13.90
N ASP A 410 2.88 -14.90 14.40
CA ASP A 410 2.43 -15.57 15.62
C ASP A 410 2.90 -14.84 16.91
N SER A 411 3.54 -13.67 16.78
CA SER A 411 3.99 -12.84 17.90
C SER A 411 2.91 -11.90 18.43
N ASN A 412 2.94 -11.62 19.73
CA ASN A 412 2.02 -10.66 20.38
C ASN A 412 2.26 -9.23 19.87
N GLU A 413 3.47 -8.97 19.40
CA GLU A 413 3.92 -7.76 18.73
C GLU A 413 3.17 -7.57 17.40
N ALA A 414 3.05 -8.61 16.57
CA ALA A 414 2.30 -8.57 15.32
C ALA A 414 0.80 -8.38 15.55
N GLU A 415 0.20 -9.10 16.51
CA GLU A 415 -1.21 -8.90 16.91
C GLU A 415 -1.45 -7.46 17.42
N THR A 416 -0.47 -6.89 18.12
CA THR A 416 -0.54 -5.50 18.61
C THR A 416 -0.43 -4.48 17.47
N VAL A 417 0.42 -4.71 16.47
CA VAL A 417 0.46 -3.92 15.23
C VAL A 417 -0.88 -3.99 14.49
N PHE A 418 -1.47 -5.19 14.37
CA PHE A 418 -2.80 -5.38 13.78
C PHE A 418 -3.89 -4.60 14.53
N ARG A 419 -3.98 -4.75 15.85
CA ARG A 419 -4.95 -4.02 16.68
C ARG A 419 -4.79 -2.49 16.56
N ASN A 420 -3.56 -2.01 16.41
CA ASN A 420 -3.30 -0.58 16.17
C ASN A 420 -3.78 -0.13 14.78
N HIS A 421 -3.68 -0.98 13.75
CA HIS A 421 -4.26 -0.72 12.42
C HIS A 421 -5.79 -0.65 12.47
N VAL A 422 -6.46 -1.61 13.13
CA VAL A 422 -7.93 -1.58 13.35
C VAL A 422 -8.36 -0.28 14.04
N ASN A 423 -7.69 0.11 15.12
CA ASN A 423 -7.97 1.36 15.84
C ASN A 423 -7.79 2.62 14.96
N ALA A 424 -6.81 2.62 14.06
CA ALA A 424 -6.58 3.73 13.14
C ALA A 424 -7.70 3.85 12.09
N LEU A 425 -8.15 2.72 11.52
CA LEU A 425 -9.27 2.69 10.57
C LEU A 425 -10.60 3.11 11.22
N GLN A 426 -10.83 2.68 12.47
CA GLN A 426 -11.98 3.09 13.28
C GLN A 426 -11.99 4.63 13.49
N ALA A 427 -10.86 5.20 13.91
CA ALA A 427 -10.73 6.64 14.10
C ALA A 427 -10.88 7.44 12.79
N GLU A 428 -10.42 6.91 11.65
CA GLU A 428 -10.63 7.58 10.35
C GLU A 428 -12.10 7.58 9.92
N LEU A 429 -12.82 6.47 10.13
CA LEU A 429 -14.25 6.39 9.86
C LEU A 429 -15.05 7.37 10.73
N GLU A 430 -14.76 7.43 12.03
CA GLU A 430 -15.40 8.37 12.96
C GLU A 430 -15.14 9.82 12.56
N MET A 431 -13.89 10.18 12.24
CA MET A 431 -13.55 11.51 11.72
C MET A 431 -14.27 11.85 10.41
N ARG A 432 -14.43 10.86 9.50
CA ARG A 432 -15.17 11.03 8.25
C ARG A 432 -16.65 11.33 8.52
N GLU A 433 -17.29 10.57 9.40
CA GLU A 433 -18.66 10.84 9.84
C GLU A 433 -18.81 12.24 10.46
N MET A 434 -17.86 12.69 11.28
CA MET A 434 -17.95 14.02 11.91
C MET A 434 -17.86 15.16 10.88
N ARG A 435 -17.00 15.02 9.88
CA ARG A 435 -16.92 15.97 8.75
C ARG A 435 -18.25 16.05 7.99
N ASP A 436 -18.93 14.92 7.76
CA ASP A 436 -20.21 14.90 7.04
C ASP A 436 -21.39 15.36 7.90
N LYS A 437 -21.41 15.02 9.20
CA LYS A 437 -22.36 15.58 10.18
C LYS A 437 -22.21 17.11 10.32
N PHE A 438 -21.01 17.67 10.15
CA PHE A 438 -20.82 19.12 10.13
C PHE A 438 -21.35 19.76 8.83
N LYS A 439 -21.10 19.16 7.65
CA LYS A 439 -21.70 19.62 6.38
C LYS A 439 -23.23 19.69 6.46
N LEU A 440 -23.86 18.67 7.04
CA LEU A 440 -25.31 18.64 7.25
C LEU A 440 -25.77 19.77 8.19
N LEU A 441 -25.09 19.94 9.34
CA LEU A 441 -25.38 21.01 10.29
C LEU A 441 -25.27 22.41 9.67
N LEU A 442 -24.30 22.64 8.77
CA LEU A 442 -24.20 23.89 8.02
C LEU A 442 -25.42 24.10 7.11
N ALA A 443 -25.81 23.07 6.34
CA ALA A 443 -26.95 23.14 5.42
C ALA A 443 -28.31 23.32 6.11
N GLU A 444 -28.49 22.77 7.32
CA GLU A 444 -29.69 22.99 8.14
C GLU A 444 -29.73 24.37 8.83
N THR A 445 -28.56 24.99 9.04
CA THR A 445 -28.46 26.27 9.77
C THR A 445 -28.71 27.46 8.84
N GLY A 446 -29.99 27.78 8.61
CA GLY A 446 -30.41 28.90 7.74
C GLY A 446 -29.94 30.32 8.12
N TYR A 447 -29.18 30.46 9.21
CA TYR A 447 -28.42 31.69 9.52
C TYR A 447 -27.08 31.76 8.77
N VAL A 448 -26.58 30.67 8.18
CA VAL A 448 -25.46 30.65 7.24
C VAL A 448 -25.98 31.13 5.90
N THR A 449 -25.47 32.28 5.44
CA THR A 449 -25.85 32.90 4.16
C THR A 449 -24.59 33.23 3.36
N PRO A 450 -24.68 33.43 2.03
CA PRO A 450 -23.55 33.87 1.21
C PRO A 450 -22.81 35.07 1.83
N GLY A 451 -21.48 35.02 1.80
CA GLY A 451 -20.63 36.12 2.30
C GLY A 451 -20.60 36.29 3.83
N LYS A 452 -20.98 35.26 4.61
CA LYS A 452 -20.70 35.22 6.06
C LYS A 452 -19.40 34.49 6.35
N ARG A 453 -18.58 35.02 7.26
CA ARG A 453 -17.37 34.34 7.76
C ARG A 453 -17.73 33.36 8.87
N LEU A 454 -16.92 32.30 9.03
CA LEU A 454 -17.16 31.28 10.06
C LEU A 454 -17.29 31.91 11.45
N ASP A 455 -16.40 32.84 11.82
CA ASP A 455 -16.40 33.48 13.14
C ASP A 455 -17.70 34.25 13.48
N GLU A 456 -18.43 34.75 12.47
CA GLU A 456 -19.72 35.45 12.69
C GLU A 456 -20.85 34.49 13.08
N VAL A 457 -20.73 33.22 12.71
CA VAL A 457 -21.74 32.16 12.95
C VAL A 457 -21.22 31.04 13.86
N ARG A 458 -19.95 31.06 14.25
CA ARG A 458 -19.24 30.02 15.02
C ARG A 458 -19.96 29.60 16.29
N VAL A 459 -20.59 30.55 16.99
CA VAL A 459 -21.38 30.33 18.21
C VAL A 459 -22.61 29.43 17.99
N LEU A 460 -23.10 29.26 16.75
CA LEU A 460 -24.20 28.36 16.42
C LEU A 460 -23.79 26.88 16.40
N PHE A 461 -22.49 26.60 16.31
CA PHE A 461 -21.93 25.24 16.18
C PHE A 461 -21.15 24.78 17.42
N MET A 462 -20.74 25.69 18.31
CA MET A 462 -20.09 25.34 19.57
C MET A 462 -21.00 24.48 20.45
N GLY A 463 -20.44 23.44 21.07
CA GLY A 463 -21.21 22.44 21.82
C GLY A 463 -21.87 21.37 20.93
N ARG A 464 -21.54 21.32 19.63
CA ARG A 464 -21.93 20.23 18.73
C ARG A 464 -20.72 19.35 18.47
N GLU A 465 -20.86 18.07 18.76
CA GLU A 465 -19.80 17.07 18.66
C GLU A 465 -19.13 17.05 17.26
N SER A 466 -19.92 17.16 16.19
CA SER A 466 -19.44 17.22 14.80
C SER A 466 -18.65 18.49 14.46
N PHE A 467 -18.77 19.56 15.24
CA PHE A 467 -17.91 20.74 15.13
C PHE A 467 -16.70 20.61 16.07
N ASP A 468 -16.94 20.33 17.34
CA ASP A 468 -15.92 20.37 18.39
C ASP A 468 -14.85 19.26 18.26
N SER A 469 -15.18 18.12 17.64
CA SER A 469 -14.22 17.03 17.33
C SER A 469 -13.25 17.33 16.19
N LEU A 470 -13.62 18.21 15.25
CA LEU A 470 -12.81 18.52 14.07
C LEU A 470 -11.66 19.50 14.40
N SER A 471 -10.59 19.45 13.62
CA SER A 471 -9.50 20.45 13.71
C SER A 471 -10.00 21.84 13.27
N GLU A 472 -9.34 22.91 13.72
CA GLU A 472 -9.70 24.27 13.27
C GLU A 472 -9.53 24.47 11.76
N GLN A 473 -8.53 23.82 11.17
CA GLN A 473 -8.30 23.80 9.73
C GLN A 473 -9.40 23.03 8.97
N ASP A 474 -9.85 21.88 9.48
CA ASP A 474 -10.96 21.10 8.91
C ASP A 474 -12.27 21.91 8.97
N ARG A 475 -12.58 22.53 10.11
CA ARG A 475 -13.77 23.38 10.28
C ARG A 475 -13.79 24.50 9.26
N GLN A 476 -12.67 25.20 9.09
CA GLN A 476 -12.54 26.30 8.15
C GLN A 476 -12.69 25.82 6.70
N LEU A 477 -11.98 24.74 6.32
CA LEU A 477 -12.04 24.17 4.96
C LEU A 477 -13.45 23.70 4.57
N ILE A 478 -14.16 23.04 5.49
CA ILE A 478 -15.54 22.58 5.26
C ILE A 478 -16.50 23.77 5.15
N TYR A 479 -16.33 24.80 5.99
CA TYR A 479 -17.12 26.01 5.93
C TYR A 479 -16.87 26.80 4.62
N ASP A 480 -15.63 26.90 4.16
CA ASP A 480 -15.26 27.61 2.93
C ASP A 480 -15.68 26.86 1.66
N GLN A 481 -15.83 25.52 1.72
CA GLN A 481 -16.53 24.77 0.67
C GLN A 481 -18.01 25.10 0.67
N HIS A 482 -18.68 25.00 1.83
CA HIS A 482 -20.10 25.29 1.95
C HIS A 482 -20.46 26.73 1.54
N GLN A 483 -19.63 27.72 1.91
CA GLN A 483 -19.80 29.12 1.50
C GLN A 483 -19.68 29.30 -0.01
N ARG A 484 -18.76 28.61 -0.70
CA ARG A 484 -18.68 28.61 -2.16
C ARG A 484 -19.95 28.02 -2.78
N ASP A 485 -20.40 26.88 -2.27
CA ASP A 485 -21.58 26.16 -2.78
C ASP A 485 -22.87 27.01 -2.66
N ILE A 486 -23.13 27.64 -1.49
CA ILE A 486 -24.32 28.49 -1.31
C ILE A 486 -24.19 29.83 -2.04
N THR A 487 -22.98 30.37 -2.20
CA THR A 487 -22.74 31.62 -2.94
C THR A 487 -22.99 31.42 -4.43
N GLU A 488 -22.49 30.33 -5.02
CA GLU A 488 -22.75 30.03 -6.43
C GLU A 488 -24.23 29.73 -6.69
N LYS A 489 -24.90 29.02 -5.77
CA LYS A 489 -26.36 28.86 -5.82
C LYS A 489 -27.11 30.20 -5.77
N ALA A 490 -26.63 31.17 -4.98
CA ALA A 490 -27.23 32.51 -4.92
C ALA A 490 -26.98 33.32 -6.20
N ARG A 491 -25.79 33.22 -6.80
CA ARG A 491 -25.45 33.83 -8.10
C ARG A 491 -26.36 33.31 -9.22
N GLN A 492 -26.56 31.99 -9.29
CA GLN A 492 -27.46 31.34 -10.26
C GLN A 492 -28.92 31.75 -10.06
N ASN A 493 -29.41 31.76 -8.81
CA ASN A 493 -30.75 32.24 -8.48
C ASN A 493 -30.97 33.71 -8.90
N PHE A 494 -29.99 34.59 -8.67
CA PHE A 494 -30.07 35.98 -9.12
C PHE A 494 -30.05 36.09 -10.65
N HIS A 495 -29.26 35.28 -11.34
CA HIS A 495 -29.27 35.26 -12.81
C HIS A 495 -30.62 34.80 -13.39
N GLU A 496 -31.27 33.80 -12.78
CA GLU A 496 -32.61 33.36 -13.19
C GLU A 496 -33.67 34.45 -12.95
N LEU A 497 -33.54 35.26 -11.89
CA LEU A 497 -34.38 36.46 -11.69
C LEU A 497 -34.21 37.49 -12.82
N LEU A 498 -32.99 37.72 -13.31
CA LEU A 498 -32.75 38.64 -14.44
C LEU A 498 -33.46 38.13 -15.71
N LEU A 499 -33.37 36.83 -15.99
CA LEU A 499 -34.05 36.20 -17.14
C LEU A 499 -35.58 36.12 -16.98
N GLU A 500 -36.11 35.98 -15.77
CA GLU A 500 -37.55 36.12 -15.48
C GLU A 500 -38.07 37.54 -15.75
N GLN A 501 -37.20 38.56 -15.67
CA GLN A 501 -37.52 39.97 -15.87
C GLN A 501 -37.09 40.50 -17.25
N ALA A 502 -37.01 39.61 -18.25
CA ALA A 502 -36.55 39.91 -19.62
C ALA A 502 -37.23 41.15 -20.27
N GLU A 503 -38.50 41.42 -19.96
CA GLU A 503 -39.22 42.60 -20.48
C GLU A 503 -38.53 43.93 -20.12
N LEU A 504 -37.92 44.04 -18.93
CA LEU A 504 -37.19 45.26 -18.52
C LEU A 504 -36.00 45.54 -19.44
N PHE A 505 -35.21 44.51 -19.73
CA PHE A 505 -33.97 44.62 -20.51
C PHE A 505 -34.24 44.80 -22.01
N TYR A 506 -35.30 44.18 -22.54
CA TYR A 506 -35.75 44.43 -23.92
C TYR A 506 -36.32 45.84 -24.09
N HIS A 507 -36.96 46.42 -23.06
CA HIS A 507 -37.49 47.79 -23.14
C HIS A 507 -36.39 48.84 -23.30
N VAL A 508 -35.33 48.78 -22.49
CA VAL A 508 -34.15 49.67 -22.61
C VAL A 508 -33.53 49.58 -24.00
N LYS A 509 -33.39 48.36 -24.55
CA LYS A 509 -32.90 48.10 -25.91
C LYS A 509 -33.79 48.70 -27.01
N SER A 510 -35.09 48.87 -26.76
CA SER A 510 -36.05 49.48 -27.71
C SER A 510 -36.04 51.03 -27.68
N ILE A 511 -35.72 51.64 -26.53
CA ILE A 511 -35.71 53.10 -26.36
C ILE A 511 -34.38 53.71 -26.84
N ALA A 512 -33.26 53.02 -26.62
CA ALA A 512 -31.92 53.49 -26.96
C ALA A 512 -31.27 52.65 -28.08
N PRO A 513 -31.74 52.75 -29.35
CA PRO A 513 -31.17 52.00 -30.47
C PRO A 513 -29.71 52.36 -30.78
N THR A 514 -29.20 53.48 -30.26
CA THR A 514 -27.77 53.87 -30.31
C THR A 514 -26.90 53.15 -29.26
N GLY A 515 -27.47 52.30 -28.40
CA GLY A 515 -26.74 51.39 -27.51
C GLY A 515 -26.24 51.98 -26.18
N THR A 516 -26.51 53.26 -25.89
CA THR A 516 -26.06 53.91 -24.64
C THR A 516 -27.02 53.66 -23.48
N ILE A 517 -26.60 52.83 -22.52
CA ILE A 517 -27.34 52.58 -21.27
C ILE A 517 -27.06 53.73 -20.27
N THR A 518 -28.09 54.25 -19.60
CA THR A 518 -27.96 55.35 -18.62
C THR A 518 -27.94 54.85 -17.16
N GLN A 519 -27.56 55.72 -16.22
CA GLN A 519 -27.68 55.41 -14.78
C GLN A 519 -29.14 55.40 -14.30
N ASP A 520 -30.04 56.13 -14.97
CA ASP A 520 -31.48 56.09 -14.68
C ASP A 520 -32.06 54.70 -15.01
N ASP A 521 -31.71 54.10 -16.16
CA ASP A 521 -32.13 52.74 -16.53
C ASP A 521 -31.69 51.71 -15.48
N ILE A 522 -30.43 51.78 -15.03
CA ILE A 522 -29.87 50.86 -14.04
C ILE A 522 -30.57 51.02 -12.68
N ARG A 523 -30.86 52.25 -12.26
CA ARG A 523 -31.62 52.52 -11.02
C ARG A 523 -33.03 51.94 -11.12
N ASP A 524 -33.74 52.13 -12.23
CA ASP A 524 -35.15 51.78 -12.35
C ASP A 524 -35.34 50.25 -12.52
N ILE A 525 -34.39 49.56 -13.15
CA ILE A 525 -34.26 48.10 -13.08
C ILE A 525 -34.03 47.66 -11.64
N THR A 526 -33.05 48.25 -10.94
CA THR A 526 -32.68 47.89 -9.57
C THR A 526 -33.85 48.10 -8.60
N HIS A 527 -34.59 49.20 -8.72
CA HIS A 527 -35.79 49.50 -7.95
C HIS A 527 -36.89 48.45 -8.13
N THR A 528 -36.98 47.85 -9.33
CA THR A 528 -37.92 46.75 -9.63
C THR A 528 -37.45 45.42 -9.04
N LEU A 529 -36.14 45.13 -9.07
CA LEU A 529 -35.58 43.86 -8.60
C LEU A 529 -35.39 43.78 -7.07
N GLN A 530 -35.21 44.91 -6.38
CA GLN A 530 -34.74 44.98 -5.00
C GLN A 530 -35.60 44.20 -3.98
N GLU A 531 -36.88 43.98 -4.26
CA GLU A 531 -37.79 43.31 -3.34
C GLU A 531 -37.73 41.77 -3.38
N ASP A 532 -37.23 41.17 -4.47
CA ASP A 532 -37.15 39.71 -4.62
C ASP A 532 -36.13 39.09 -3.64
N SER A 533 -36.47 37.93 -3.07
CA SER A 533 -35.60 37.25 -2.10
C SER A 533 -34.27 36.79 -2.70
N ARG A 534 -34.19 36.59 -4.02
CA ARG A 534 -32.96 36.24 -4.76
C ARG A 534 -32.03 37.45 -4.93
N TYR A 535 -32.59 38.67 -5.02
CA TYR A 535 -31.81 39.91 -5.00
C TYR A 535 -31.21 40.14 -3.60
N LYS A 536 -32.03 39.98 -2.55
CA LYS A 536 -31.65 40.11 -1.13
C LYS A 536 -30.66 39.03 -0.67
N ALA A 537 -30.69 37.84 -1.26
CA ALA A 537 -29.72 36.77 -0.99
C ALA A 537 -28.26 37.16 -1.28
N LEU A 538 -28.02 38.23 -2.06
CA LEU A 538 -26.71 38.78 -2.37
C LEU A 538 -26.42 40.13 -1.66
N ASP A 539 -27.16 40.51 -0.60
CA ASP A 539 -26.97 41.79 0.10
C ASP A 539 -25.56 41.98 0.70
N ARG A 540 -24.84 40.88 1.01
CA ARG A 540 -23.43 40.93 1.44
C ARG A 540 -22.41 40.82 0.31
N LEU A 541 -22.87 40.66 -0.92
CA LEU A 541 -22.09 40.44 -2.14
C LEU A 541 -22.50 41.46 -3.22
N GLU A 542 -22.70 42.72 -2.81
CA GLU A 542 -23.22 43.79 -3.67
C GLU A 542 -22.38 44.01 -4.93
N ASN A 543 -21.05 43.87 -4.85
CA ASN A 543 -20.15 43.95 -6.00
C ASN A 543 -20.45 42.85 -7.03
N GLU A 544 -20.71 41.61 -6.58
CA GLU A 544 -21.08 40.48 -7.46
C GLU A 544 -22.48 40.66 -8.04
N ARG A 545 -23.43 41.14 -7.23
CA ARG A 545 -24.79 41.47 -7.69
C ARG A 545 -24.76 42.53 -8.81
N THR A 546 -23.95 43.57 -8.62
CA THR A 546 -23.74 44.65 -9.58
C THR A 546 -23.04 44.14 -10.85
N LEU A 547 -22.00 43.32 -10.69
CA LEU A 547 -21.28 42.70 -11.80
C LEU A 547 -22.20 41.81 -12.65
N LEU A 548 -23.01 40.94 -12.03
CA LEU A 548 -23.94 40.06 -12.72
C LEU A 548 -25.04 40.85 -13.47
N LEU A 549 -25.54 41.94 -12.89
CA LEU A 549 -26.49 42.84 -13.55
C LEU A 549 -25.87 43.53 -14.78
N LEU A 550 -24.65 44.08 -14.64
CA LEU A 550 -23.93 44.74 -15.74
C LEU A 550 -23.52 43.76 -16.85
N GLN A 551 -23.13 42.53 -16.49
CA GLN A 551 -22.86 41.45 -17.46
C GLN A 551 -24.12 41.07 -18.24
N HIS A 552 -25.27 40.92 -17.56
CA HIS A 552 -26.54 40.63 -18.22
C HIS A 552 -26.99 41.77 -19.15
N LEU A 553 -26.88 43.03 -18.72
CA LEU A 553 -27.13 44.21 -19.56
C LEU A 553 -26.24 44.22 -20.81
N GLY A 554 -24.92 44.08 -20.63
CA GLY A 554 -23.98 44.03 -21.75
C GLY A 554 -24.26 42.90 -22.75
N PHE A 555 -24.70 41.74 -22.24
CA PHE A 555 -25.10 40.60 -23.05
C PHE A 555 -26.42 40.82 -23.81
N VAL A 556 -27.45 41.40 -23.20
CA VAL A 556 -28.73 41.68 -23.89
C VAL A 556 -28.55 42.72 -25.00
N HIS A 557 -27.69 43.72 -24.80
CA HIS A 557 -27.38 44.71 -25.82
C HIS A 557 -26.45 44.16 -26.93
N CYS A 558 -25.35 43.48 -26.57
CA CYS A 558 -24.38 42.89 -27.50
C CYS A 558 -24.25 41.37 -27.27
N PRO A 559 -25.22 40.56 -27.76
CA PRO A 559 -25.22 39.12 -27.52
C PRO A 559 -24.08 38.43 -28.27
N LYS A 560 -23.09 37.95 -27.50
CA LYS A 560 -21.98 37.12 -28.00
C LYS A 560 -22.08 35.74 -27.37
N ARG A 561 -21.95 34.69 -28.18
CA ARG A 561 -22.08 33.28 -27.77
C ARG A 561 -21.15 32.92 -26.60
N GLU A 562 -19.93 33.44 -26.60
CA GLU A 562 -18.90 33.30 -25.55
C GLU A 562 -19.27 33.99 -24.22
N HIS A 563 -20.14 35.01 -24.27
CA HIS A 563 -20.67 35.70 -23.09
C HIS A 563 -22.08 35.21 -22.72
N CYS A 564 -22.57 34.13 -23.34
CA CYS A 564 -23.85 33.53 -22.99
C CYS A 564 -23.76 32.98 -21.55
N PRO A 565 -24.71 33.30 -20.65
CA PRO A 565 -24.72 32.80 -19.27
C PRO A 565 -24.76 31.27 -19.13
N ALA A 566 -25.11 30.55 -20.21
CA ALA A 566 -25.07 29.09 -20.27
C ALA A 566 -23.80 28.51 -20.92
N PHE A 567 -22.87 29.33 -21.41
CA PHE A 567 -21.67 28.88 -22.13
C PHE A 567 -20.81 27.92 -21.26
N PRO A 568 -20.30 26.79 -21.81
CA PRO A 568 -20.33 26.36 -23.22
C PRO A 568 -21.68 25.79 -23.70
N ASN A 569 -22.60 25.46 -22.80
CA ASN A 569 -23.94 24.89 -23.07
C ASN A 569 -24.96 25.94 -23.59
N CYS A 570 -24.48 26.94 -24.34
CA CYS A 570 -25.34 27.85 -25.10
C CYS A 570 -26.12 27.05 -26.15
N MET A 571 -27.41 27.35 -26.36
CA MET A 571 -28.23 26.60 -27.33
C MET A 571 -27.66 26.67 -28.75
N ASP A 572 -27.06 27.79 -29.18
CA ASP A 572 -26.38 27.86 -30.48
C ASP A 572 -25.23 26.85 -30.58
N CYS A 573 -24.40 26.71 -29.53
CA CYS A 573 -23.36 25.68 -29.45
C CYS A 573 -23.96 24.26 -29.48
N LEU A 574 -25.09 24.02 -28.79
CA LEU A 574 -25.73 22.70 -28.74
C LEU A 574 -26.40 22.33 -30.07
N ILE A 575 -27.00 23.30 -30.76
CA ILE A 575 -27.56 23.18 -32.11
C ILE A 575 -26.45 22.86 -33.11
N GLU A 576 -25.36 23.65 -33.13
CA GLU A 576 -24.22 23.42 -34.01
C GLU A 576 -23.58 22.05 -33.78
N ASN A 577 -23.38 21.63 -32.53
CA ASN A 577 -22.84 20.30 -32.22
C ASN A 577 -23.80 19.17 -32.63
N LEU A 578 -25.12 19.33 -32.45
CA LEU A 578 -26.11 18.34 -32.87
C LEU A 578 -26.18 18.23 -34.40
N ILE A 579 -26.17 19.36 -35.11
CA ILE A 579 -26.16 19.41 -36.58
C ILE A 579 -24.83 18.87 -37.13
N ALA A 580 -23.69 19.18 -36.51
CA ALA A 580 -22.37 18.67 -36.90
C ALA A 580 -22.18 17.16 -36.60
N THR A 581 -22.94 16.58 -35.66
CA THR A 581 -22.89 15.13 -35.38
C THR A 581 -23.95 14.33 -36.16
N LYS A 582 -25.11 14.90 -36.47
CA LYS A 582 -26.19 14.26 -37.25
C LYS A 582 -26.11 14.51 -38.76
N GLY A 583 -25.45 15.59 -39.20
CA GLY A 583 -25.28 15.94 -40.62
C GLY A 583 -24.29 15.09 -41.45
N PRO A 584 -23.19 14.54 -40.89
CA PRO A 584 -22.23 13.76 -41.67
C PRO A 584 -22.78 12.43 -42.21
N SER A 585 -23.70 11.77 -41.49
CA SER A 585 -24.22 10.45 -41.85
C SER A 585 -24.95 10.41 -43.19
N ASN A 586 -25.49 11.54 -43.65
CA ASN A 586 -26.17 11.66 -44.95
C ASN A 586 -25.32 12.28 -46.07
N SER A 587 -24.00 12.50 -45.89
CA SER A 587 -23.24 13.31 -46.87
C SER A 587 -21.78 12.97 -47.20
N ARG A 588 -21.11 11.97 -46.57
CA ARG A 588 -19.75 11.54 -47.03
C ARG A 588 -19.31 10.14 -46.56
N PRO A 589 -19.08 9.17 -47.47
CA PRO A 589 -18.28 7.98 -47.18
C PRO A 589 -16.78 8.27 -47.44
N GLY A 590 -15.90 8.01 -46.46
CA GLY A 590 -14.44 8.07 -46.70
C GLY A 590 -13.54 8.69 -45.63
N SER A 591 -13.71 8.33 -44.36
CA SER A 591 -12.59 8.32 -43.39
C SER A 591 -12.89 7.33 -42.27
N GLY A 592 -11.91 6.52 -41.87
CA GLY A 592 -12.12 5.46 -40.90
C GLY A 592 -12.09 5.95 -39.45
N THR A 593 -13.14 5.62 -38.69
CA THR A 593 -13.13 5.15 -37.28
C THR A 593 -14.58 4.90 -36.87
N TRP A 594 -15.06 3.65 -37.00
CA TRP A 594 -16.40 3.29 -36.50
C TRP A 594 -16.36 3.07 -34.99
N SER A 595 -16.61 4.15 -34.24
CA SER A 595 -17.13 4.05 -32.87
C SER A 595 -18.66 3.93 -32.95
N GLY A 596 -19.22 2.89 -32.33
CA GLY A 596 -20.62 2.52 -32.55
C GLY A 596 -21.63 3.52 -31.98
N LYS A 597 -22.61 3.91 -32.80
CA LYS A 597 -23.92 4.41 -32.35
C LYS A 597 -24.98 4.26 -33.46
N ASN A 598 -25.55 3.06 -33.47
CA ASN A 598 -26.84 2.63 -34.00
C ASN A 598 -27.54 3.59 -34.99
N VAL A 599 -27.50 3.24 -36.28
CA VAL A 599 -28.70 3.37 -37.11
C VAL A 599 -29.52 2.11 -36.84
N THR A 600 -30.53 2.20 -35.98
CA THR A 600 -31.48 1.09 -35.76
C THR A 600 -32.31 0.89 -37.02
N LEU A 601 -31.94 -0.09 -37.84
CA LEU A 601 -32.91 -0.77 -38.70
C LEU A 601 -33.93 -1.51 -37.83
N ASP A 602 -35.12 -1.78 -38.38
CA ASP A 602 -36.05 -2.73 -37.75
C ASP A 602 -35.34 -4.09 -37.56
N PRO A 603 -35.48 -4.73 -36.37
CA PRO A 603 -34.84 -6.01 -36.10
C PRO A 603 -35.51 -7.18 -36.85
N GLN A 604 -36.63 -6.98 -37.53
CA GLN A 604 -37.37 -8.03 -38.24
C GLN A 604 -36.88 -8.18 -39.69
N VAL A 605 -36.40 -9.38 -40.06
CA VAL A 605 -35.90 -9.69 -41.40
C VAL A 605 -36.71 -10.82 -42.05
N ASN A 606 -37.54 -10.44 -43.02
CA ASN A 606 -38.38 -11.36 -43.78
C ASN A 606 -37.56 -12.03 -44.91
N LEU A 607 -37.42 -13.35 -44.88
CA LEU A 607 -36.64 -14.15 -45.83
C LEU A 607 -37.51 -15.11 -46.64
N VAL A 608 -37.34 -15.13 -47.96
CA VAL A 608 -37.90 -16.19 -48.83
C VAL A 608 -36.88 -17.30 -48.98
N LEU A 609 -37.29 -18.54 -48.75
CA LEU A 609 -36.48 -19.74 -48.96
C LEU A 609 -37.05 -20.51 -50.17
N LEU A 610 -36.30 -20.58 -51.25
CA LEU A 610 -36.74 -21.16 -52.53
C LEU A 610 -35.97 -22.45 -52.82
N GLY A 611 -36.66 -23.54 -53.12
CA GLY A 611 -36.02 -24.80 -53.49
C GLY A 611 -37.03 -25.88 -53.82
N ASN A 612 -36.71 -26.71 -54.82
CA ASN A 612 -37.58 -27.80 -55.28
C ASN A 612 -37.37 -29.06 -54.41
N GLN A 613 -38.34 -29.97 -54.37
CA GLN A 613 -38.21 -31.31 -53.77
C GLN A 613 -37.83 -31.30 -52.27
N GLY A 614 -38.44 -30.40 -51.50
CA GLY A 614 -38.21 -30.25 -50.06
C GLY A 614 -36.99 -29.42 -49.67
N LEU A 615 -36.14 -29.00 -50.62
CA LEU A 615 -34.90 -28.25 -50.33
C LEU A 615 -35.12 -26.95 -49.54
N ALA A 616 -36.27 -26.28 -49.74
CA ALA A 616 -36.63 -25.09 -48.96
C ALA A 616 -36.92 -25.41 -47.49
N GLU A 617 -37.61 -26.53 -47.21
CA GLU A 617 -37.90 -26.98 -45.85
C GLU A 617 -36.65 -27.56 -45.16
N ASP A 618 -35.84 -28.34 -45.87
CA ASP A 618 -34.53 -28.82 -45.40
C ASP A 618 -33.65 -27.63 -44.95
N LEU A 619 -33.57 -26.58 -45.78
CA LEU A 619 -32.81 -25.36 -45.47
C LEU A 619 -33.40 -24.62 -44.27
N GLN A 620 -34.72 -24.45 -44.20
CA GLN A 620 -35.38 -23.79 -43.07
C GLN A 620 -35.13 -24.52 -41.75
N ASN A 621 -35.18 -25.85 -41.76
CA ASN A 621 -34.88 -26.68 -40.59
C ASN A 621 -33.42 -26.56 -40.14
N VAL A 622 -32.47 -26.42 -41.07
CA VAL A 622 -31.06 -26.18 -40.73
C VAL A 622 -30.87 -24.77 -40.15
N ILE A 623 -31.51 -23.73 -40.71
CA ILE A 623 -31.48 -22.36 -40.15
C ILE A 623 -32.04 -22.36 -38.71
N ARG A 624 -33.21 -22.97 -38.50
CA ARG A 624 -33.84 -23.16 -37.17
C ARG A 624 -33.02 -24.00 -36.18
N SER A 625 -31.95 -24.65 -36.63
CA SER A 625 -30.99 -25.38 -35.76
C SER A 625 -29.74 -24.56 -35.39
N VAL A 626 -29.64 -23.33 -35.89
CA VAL A 626 -28.51 -22.39 -35.68
C VAL A 626 -28.98 -21.07 -35.05
N CYS A 627 -30.24 -20.68 -35.27
CA CYS A 627 -30.94 -19.63 -34.52
C CYS A 627 -31.58 -20.21 -33.24
N GLU A 628 -31.57 -19.45 -32.14
CA GLU A 628 -32.43 -19.73 -30.97
C GLU A 628 -33.71 -18.88 -31.12
N ASP A 629 -34.90 -19.48 -30.95
CA ASP A 629 -36.23 -18.84 -31.07
C ASP A 629 -36.41 -17.93 -32.32
N ASP A 630 -35.86 -18.34 -33.47
CA ASP A 630 -35.81 -17.61 -34.75
C ASP A 630 -35.03 -16.28 -34.72
N GLU A 631 -34.23 -16.05 -33.68
CA GLU A 631 -33.31 -14.91 -33.56
C GLU A 631 -31.88 -15.25 -34.04
N PHE A 632 -31.23 -14.30 -34.72
CA PHE A 632 -29.89 -14.43 -35.28
C PHE A 632 -28.98 -13.27 -34.84
N ASP A 633 -27.87 -13.58 -34.17
CA ASP A 633 -26.87 -12.59 -33.74
C ASP A 633 -25.81 -12.33 -34.83
N LEU A 634 -25.70 -11.06 -35.21
CA LEU A 634 -24.67 -10.53 -36.10
C LEU A 634 -24.09 -9.26 -35.47
N ASP A 635 -22.80 -9.32 -35.11
CA ASP A 635 -22.02 -8.20 -34.56
C ASP A 635 -22.66 -7.53 -33.32
N ASN A 636 -23.18 -8.34 -32.39
CA ASN A 636 -23.94 -7.94 -31.19
C ASN A 636 -25.29 -7.25 -31.51
N GLN A 637 -25.84 -7.42 -32.71
CA GLN A 637 -27.21 -7.06 -33.04
C GLN A 637 -28.04 -8.32 -33.34
N ILE A 638 -29.14 -8.46 -32.61
CA ILE A 638 -30.09 -9.56 -32.77
C ILE A 638 -31.12 -9.20 -33.84
N PHE A 639 -31.30 -10.10 -34.81
CA PHE A 639 -32.31 -10.01 -35.86
C PHE A 639 -33.33 -11.14 -35.71
N SER A 640 -34.61 -10.80 -35.56
CA SER A 640 -35.72 -11.75 -35.58
C SER A 640 -36.05 -12.08 -37.04
N LEU A 641 -35.95 -13.35 -37.41
CA LEU A 641 -36.11 -13.82 -38.79
C LEU A 641 -37.51 -14.40 -38.99
N ASP A 642 -38.24 -13.91 -39.99
CA ASP A 642 -39.49 -14.53 -40.45
C ASP A 642 -39.26 -15.16 -41.83
N TYR A 643 -39.83 -16.34 -42.09
CA TYR A 643 -39.44 -17.19 -43.20
C TYR A 643 -40.64 -17.67 -44.02
N ARG A 644 -40.50 -17.64 -45.34
CA ARG A 644 -41.46 -18.28 -46.25
C ARG A 644 -40.78 -19.21 -47.24
N SER A 645 -40.94 -20.51 -47.00
CA SER A 645 -40.44 -21.61 -47.82
C SER A 645 -41.35 -21.88 -49.03
N ILE A 646 -40.78 -22.05 -50.23
CA ILE A 646 -41.52 -22.11 -51.50
C ILE A 646 -40.99 -23.23 -52.41
N ASP A 647 -41.80 -24.28 -52.54
CA ASP A 647 -41.61 -25.48 -53.38
C ASP A 647 -42.83 -25.65 -54.31
N GLY A 648 -43.03 -24.69 -55.22
CA GLY A 648 -44.18 -24.65 -56.12
C GLY A 648 -44.30 -23.35 -56.92
N ASP A 649 -45.03 -23.38 -58.02
CA ASP A 649 -45.06 -22.31 -59.04
C ASP A 649 -45.39 -20.92 -58.46
N VAL A 650 -44.39 -20.02 -58.51
CA VAL A 650 -44.40 -18.67 -57.91
C VAL A 650 -45.36 -17.69 -58.59
N ALA A 651 -45.84 -18.02 -59.79
CA ALA A 651 -46.87 -17.25 -60.48
C ALA A 651 -48.24 -17.32 -59.77
N LEU A 652 -48.44 -18.30 -58.89
CA LEU A 652 -49.67 -18.44 -58.12
C LEU A 652 -49.61 -17.57 -56.84
N PRO A 653 -50.68 -16.84 -56.45
CA PRO A 653 -50.62 -15.89 -55.34
C PRO A 653 -50.14 -16.46 -54.00
N GLN A 654 -50.45 -17.72 -53.69
CA GLN A 654 -49.98 -18.41 -52.48
C GLN A 654 -48.46 -18.66 -52.45
N ASN A 655 -47.79 -18.63 -53.61
CA ASN A 655 -46.35 -18.86 -53.80
C ASN A 655 -45.59 -17.60 -54.28
N SER A 656 -46.28 -16.50 -54.60
CA SER A 656 -45.66 -15.20 -54.94
C SER A 656 -44.74 -14.73 -53.80
N PHE A 657 -43.48 -14.35 -54.09
CA PHE A 657 -42.49 -13.95 -53.07
C PHE A 657 -43.01 -12.88 -52.10
N LYS A 658 -43.77 -11.90 -52.64
CA LYS A 658 -44.44 -10.83 -51.90
C LYS A 658 -45.93 -11.14 -51.79
N THR A 659 -46.51 -10.98 -50.60
CA THR A 659 -47.95 -11.05 -50.32
C THR A 659 -48.39 -9.77 -49.60
N PRO A 660 -49.70 -9.52 -49.37
CA PRO A 660 -50.15 -8.35 -48.59
C PRO A 660 -49.68 -8.35 -47.13
N GLU A 661 -49.29 -9.51 -46.60
CA GLU A 661 -48.93 -9.73 -45.20
C GLU A 661 -47.42 -9.97 -45.01
N PHE A 662 -46.69 -10.29 -46.09
CA PHE A 662 -45.26 -10.61 -46.08
C PHE A 662 -44.54 -9.91 -47.24
N THR A 663 -43.63 -8.97 -46.92
CA THR A 663 -42.74 -8.32 -47.90
C THR A 663 -41.31 -8.82 -47.70
N PRO A 664 -40.66 -9.43 -48.70
CA PRO A 664 -39.34 -10.03 -48.55
C PRO A 664 -38.23 -8.98 -48.48
N HIS A 665 -37.33 -9.12 -47.50
CA HIS A 665 -36.11 -8.32 -47.37
C HIS A 665 -34.92 -9.01 -48.05
N GLY A 666 -34.89 -10.34 -48.10
CA GLY A 666 -33.90 -11.14 -48.82
C GLY A 666 -34.46 -12.48 -49.31
N VAL A 667 -33.72 -13.14 -50.20
CA VAL A 667 -34.06 -14.44 -50.77
C VAL A 667 -32.86 -15.40 -50.64
N VAL A 668 -33.10 -16.65 -50.26
CA VAL A 668 -32.12 -17.73 -50.36
C VAL A 668 -32.68 -18.83 -51.26
N CYS A 669 -31.94 -19.20 -52.30
CA CYS A 669 -32.32 -20.23 -53.25
C CYS A 669 -31.39 -21.45 -53.08
N ALA A 670 -31.95 -22.66 -53.00
CA ALA A 670 -31.19 -23.90 -52.85
C ALA A 670 -31.51 -24.89 -53.97
N TYR A 671 -30.48 -25.52 -54.53
CA TYR A 671 -30.59 -26.57 -55.54
C TYR A 671 -29.54 -27.67 -55.32
N SER A 672 -29.86 -28.89 -55.74
CA SER A 672 -28.99 -30.08 -55.58
C SER A 672 -28.69 -30.80 -56.89
N ASN A 673 -29.47 -30.53 -57.95
CA ASN A 673 -29.44 -31.20 -59.24
C ASN A 673 -30.01 -30.30 -60.35
N GLU A 674 -29.90 -30.73 -61.62
CA GLU A 674 -30.33 -29.97 -62.81
C GLU A 674 -31.80 -29.52 -62.74
N ALA A 675 -32.71 -30.40 -62.28
CA ALA A 675 -34.15 -30.10 -62.20
C ALA A 675 -34.51 -29.11 -61.07
N SER A 676 -33.73 -29.07 -59.98
CA SER A 676 -33.89 -28.07 -58.93
C SER A 676 -33.25 -26.73 -59.30
N LEU A 677 -32.16 -26.74 -60.08
CA LEU A 677 -31.55 -25.51 -60.62
C LEU A 677 -32.48 -24.80 -61.61
N GLU A 678 -33.06 -25.55 -62.55
CA GLU A 678 -33.99 -25.00 -63.54
C GLU A 678 -35.26 -24.43 -62.88
N TYR A 679 -35.77 -25.06 -61.81
CA TYR A 679 -36.87 -24.51 -61.01
C TYR A 679 -36.50 -23.18 -60.33
N VAL A 680 -35.28 -23.06 -59.79
CA VAL A 680 -34.79 -21.80 -59.19
C VAL A 680 -34.70 -20.71 -60.27
N ARG A 681 -34.13 -21.04 -61.44
CA ARG A 681 -34.02 -20.15 -62.61
C ARG A 681 -35.40 -19.64 -63.06
N GLU A 682 -36.32 -20.54 -63.40
CA GLU A 682 -37.67 -20.21 -63.87
C GLU A 682 -38.45 -19.38 -62.81
N SER A 683 -38.29 -19.71 -61.53
CA SER A 683 -38.96 -19.00 -60.43
C SER A 683 -38.44 -17.57 -60.22
N LEU A 684 -37.12 -17.35 -60.32
CA LEU A 684 -36.54 -16.02 -60.22
C LEU A 684 -36.96 -15.14 -61.42
N GLU A 685 -36.98 -15.70 -62.64
CA GLU A 685 -37.46 -15.01 -63.84
C GLU A 685 -38.95 -14.63 -63.73
N LYS A 686 -39.82 -15.57 -63.37
CA LYS A 686 -41.27 -15.32 -63.14
C LYS A 686 -41.50 -14.23 -62.09
N SER A 687 -40.74 -14.26 -61.00
CA SER A 687 -40.84 -13.27 -59.92
C SER A 687 -40.44 -11.86 -60.39
N LEU A 688 -39.36 -11.75 -61.16
CA LEU A 688 -38.91 -10.50 -61.80
C LEU A 688 -39.96 -9.96 -62.80
N VAL A 689 -40.44 -10.79 -63.71
CA VAL A 689 -41.47 -10.39 -64.70
C VAL A 689 -42.72 -9.87 -63.98
N SER A 690 -43.17 -10.58 -62.94
CA SER A 690 -44.35 -10.16 -62.17
C SER A 690 -44.14 -8.88 -61.33
N GLN A 691 -42.90 -8.45 -61.07
CA GLN A 691 -42.61 -7.12 -60.50
C GLN A 691 -42.66 -6.03 -61.57
N LEU A 692 -42.08 -6.29 -62.75
CA LEU A 692 -42.09 -5.37 -63.89
C LEU A 692 -43.51 -5.12 -64.42
N GLU A 693 -44.35 -6.15 -64.51
CA GLU A 693 -45.77 -6.06 -64.90
C GLU A 693 -46.63 -5.24 -63.92
N ARG A 694 -46.16 -5.02 -62.69
CA ARG A 694 -46.84 -4.21 -61.65
C ARG A 694 -46.34 -2.77 -61.55
N GLU A 695 -45.37 -2.37 -62.39
CA GLU A 695 -44.69 -1.07 -62.35
C GLU A 695 -44.13 -0.70 -60.95
N GLU A 696 -43.82 -1.69 -60.10
CA GLU A 696 -43.20 -1.42 -58.79
C GLU A 696 -41.77 -0.93 -58.98
N SER A 697 -41.51 0.36 -58.72
CA SER A 697 -40.15 0.93 -58.72
C SER A 697 -39.29 0.48 -57.53
N ALA A 698 -39.72 -0.53 -56.78
CA ALA A 698 -38.98 -1.14 -55.69
C ALA A 698 -37.91 -2.09 -56.26
N PRO A 699 -36.63 -1.92 -55.94
CA PRO A 699 -35.59 -2.76 -56.53
C PRO A 699 -35.61 -4.20 -55.95
N THR A 700 -35.18 -5.18 -56.75
CA THR A 700 -35.18 -6.64 -56.47
C THR A 700 -34.38 -7.03 -55.21
N PRO A 701 -34.95 -7.76 -54.22
CA PRO A 701 -34.27 -8.05 -52.95
C PRO A 701 -32.95 -8.82 -53.13
N PRO A 702 -31.92 -8.59 -52.29
CA PRO A 702 -30.67 -9.35 -52.31
C PRO A 702 -30.93 -10.86 -52.25
N THR A 703 -30.18 -11.62 -53.04
CA THR A 703 -30.41 -13.06 -53.26
C THR A 703 -29.14 -13.87 -53.06
N THR A 704 -29.19 -14.91 -52.24
CA THR A 704 -28.09 -15.87 -52.07
C THR A 704 -28.47 -17.20 -52.74
N VAL A 705 -27.59 -17.75 -53.58
CA VAL A 705 -27.78 -19.03 -54.26
C VAL A 705 -26.84 -20.06 -53.64
N LEU A 706 -27.42 -21.15 -53.12
CA LEU A 706 -26.73 -22.24 -52.46
C LEU A 706 -26.77 -23.50 -53.33
N PHE A 707 -25.61 -24.03 -53.68
CA PHE A 707 -25.49 -25.38 -54.25
C PHE A 707 -25.32 -26.39 -53.12
N ALA A 708 -26.09 -27.49 -53.13
CA ALA A 708 -25.95 -28.58 -52.18
C ALA A 708 -26.06 -29.92 -52.94
N PRO A 709 -25.00 -30.37 -53.61
CA PRO A 709 -25.06 -31.47 -54.58
C PRO A 709 -25.60 -32.77 -53.98
N ASP A 710 -26.49 -33.46 -54.72
CA ASP A 710 -26.94 -34.79 -54.33
C ASP A 710 -25.76 -35.79 -54.30
N PRO A 711 -25.64 -36.64 -53.26
CA PRO A 711 -24.44 -37.45 -53.00
C PRO A 711 -24.19 -38.57 -54.02
N ASP A 712 -25.16 -38.87 -54.88
CA ASP A 712 -25.06 -39.84 -55.97
C ASP A 712 -24.60 -39.22 -57.31
N LEU A 713 -24.35 -37.90 -57.37
CA LEU A 713 -23.83 -37.22 -58.57
C LEU A 713 -22.37 -37.54 -58.85
N ASP A 714 -22.01 -37.70 -60.13
CA ASP A 714 -20.60 -37.77 -60.52
C ASP A 714 -19.92 -36.38 -60.45
N HIS A 715 -18.60 -36.38 -60.28
CA HIS A 715 -17.81 -35.16 -60.05
C HIS A 715 -17.87 -34.16 -61.23
N ASN A 716 -18.01 -34.63 -62.47
CA ASN A 716 -18.12 -33.74 -63.64
C ASN A 716 -19.52 -33.11 -63.72
N ALA A 717 -20.57 -33.89 -63.44
CA ALA A 717 -21.94 -33.37 -63.37
C ALA A 717 -22.10 -32.37 -62.20
N SER A 718 -21.50 -32.68 -61.05
CA SER A 718 -21.47 -31.78 -59.89
C SER A 718 -20.74 -30.46 -60.20
N GLN A 719 -19.56 -30.51 -60.85
CA GLN A 719 -18.85 -29.30 -61.26
C GLN A 719 -19.62 -28.48 -62.32
N HIS A 720 -20.27 -29.14 -63.28
CA HIS A 720 -21.10 -28.46 -64.28
C HIS A 720 -22.30 -27.75 -63.63
N LEU A 721 -22.92 -28.35 -62.62
CA LEU A 721 -24.04 -27.75 -61.90
C LEU A 721 -23.59 -26.59 -61.00
N HIS A 722 -22.45 -26.72 -60.32
CA HIS A 722 -21.79 -25.63 -59.61
C HIS A 722 -21.57 -24.42 -60.54
N ASP A 723 -20.96 -24.66 -61.70
CA ASP A 723 -20.61 -23.61 -62.66
C ASP A 723 -21.88 -22.98 -63.28
N GLU A 724 -22.91 -23.78 -63.61
CA GLU A 724 -24.23 -23.28 -64.04
C GLU A 724 -24.90 -22.37 -62.99
N GLY A 725 -24.86 -22.74 -61.71
CA GLY A 725 -25.45 -21.95 -60.63
C GLY A 725 -24.67 -20.69 -60.27
N ALA A 726 -23.34 -20.71 -60.41
CA ALA A 726 -22.51 -19.50 -60.31
C ALA A 726 -22.83 -18.53 -61.46
N ASN A 727 -22.92 -19.03 -62.71
CA ASN A 727 -23.37 -18.23 -63.85
C ASN A 727 -24.80 -17.69 -63.67
N LEU A 728 -25.71 -18.45 -63.05
CA LEU A 728 -27.06 -17.97 -62.73
C LEU A 728 -26.99 -16.76 -61.78
N ALA A 729 -26.23 -16.84 -60.69
CA ALA A 729 -26.05 -15.73 -59.74
C ALA A 729 -25.48 -14.45 -60.42
N ASP A 730 -24.46 -14.60 -61.27
CA ASP A 730 -23.85 -13.49 -62.01
C ASP A 730 -24.79 -12.88 -63.08
N SER A 731 -25.72 -13.68 -63.62
CA SER A 731 -26.63 -13.27 -64.70
C SER A 731 -27.86 -12.47 -64.24
N LEU A 732 -28.23 -12.54 -62.97
CA LEU A 732 -29.46 -11.93 -62.44
C LEU A 732 -29.38 -10.39 -62.47
N PRO A 733 -30.47 -9.67 -62.85
CA PRO A 733 -30.47 -8.21 -62.88
C PRO A 733 -30.38 -7.64 -61.47
N GLY A 734 -29.20 -7.10 -61.15
CA GLY A 734 -28.78 -6.74 -59.80
C GLY A 734 -27.58 -7.55 -59.26
N SER A 735 -26.89 -8.33 -60.11
CA SER A 735 -25.82 -9.29 -59.75
C SER A 735 -24.72 -8.79 -58.81
N LEU A 736 -24.44 -7.48 -58.73
CA LEU A 736 -23.63 -6.86 -57.68
C LEU A 736 -24.12 -7.12 -56.23
N GLN A 737 -25.33 -7.70 -56.07
CA GLN A 737 -25.96 -8.05 -54.80
C GLN A 737 -26.56 -9.47 -54.81
N CYS A 738 -26.08 -10.33 -55.73
CA CYS A 738 -26.29 -11.77 -55.66
C CYS A 738 -25.04 -12.44 -55.10
N THR A 739 -25.17 -13.48 -54.28
CA THR A 739 -24.04 -14.22 -53.71
C THR A 739 -24.20 -15.72 -53.98
N PHE A 740 -23.25 -16.33 -54.66
CA PHE A 740 -23.18 -17.78 -54.81
C PHE A 740 -22.34 -18.40 -53.69
N MET A 741 -22.79 -19.55 -53.16
CA MET A 741 -22.06 -20.33 -52.16
C MET A 741 -22.23 -21.83 -52.41
N ASP A 742 -21.11 -22.56 -52.44
CA ASP A 742 -21.09 -24.02 -52.51
C ASP A 742 -21.18 -24.61 -51.10
N VAL A 743 -22.22 -25.41 -50.85
CA VAL A 743 -22.42 -26.20 -49.63
C VAL A 743 -22.04 -27.65 -49.97
N GLY A 744 -20.72 -27.85 -50.10
CA GLY A 744 -20.13 -29.09 -50.59
C GLY A 744 -20.55 -30.35 -49.81
N PRO A 745 -20.41 -31.55 -50.42
CA PRO A 745 -20.96 -32.78 -49.87
C PRO A 745 -20.42 -33.10 -48.47
N SER A 746 -21.31 -33.47 -47.55
CA SER A 746 -21.01 -33.68 -46.13
C SER A 746 -20.25 -34.99 -45.85
N VAL A 747 -18.97 -35.04 -46.24
CA VAL A 747 -18.09 -36.22 -46.10
C VAL A 747 -17.72 -36.48 -44.62
N GLY A 748 -18.66 -37.07 -43.86
CA GLY A 748 -18.38 -37.65 -42.54
C GLY A 748 -19.35 -37.36 -41.41
N GLY A 749 -20.67 -37.30 -41.65
CA GLY A 749 -21.68 -37.14 -40.59
C GLY A 749 -22.84 -38.13 -40.72
N GLY A 750 -23.00 -39.05 -39.76
CA GLY A 750 -24.04 -40.10 -39.77
C GLY A 750 -25.47 -39.64 -39.44
N ASP A 751 -25.79 -38.36 -39.64
CA ASP A 751 -27.01 -37.69 -39.17
C ASP A 751 -27.94 -37.22 -40.30
N GLY A 752 -27.63 -37.57 -41.56
CA GLY A 752 -28.52 -37.40 -42.71
C GLY A 752 -28.77 -35.96 -43.20
N ARG A 753 -28.04 -34.96 -42.69
CA ARG A 753 -28.25 -33.54 -43.01
C ARG A 753 -27.60 -33.16 -44.35
N ARG A 754 -28.38 -32.48 -45.19
CA ARG A 754 -28.02 -32.10 -46.57
C ARG A 754 -27.21 -30.79 -46.68
N PHE A 755 -27.43 -29.85 -45.76
CA PHE A 755 -26.69 -28.58 -45.69
C PHE A 755 -25.79 -28.54 -44.45
N GLU A 756 -24.58 -27.98 -44.58
CA GLU A 756 -23.70 -27.74 -43.43
C GLU A 756 -24.09 -26.45 -42.70
N SER A 757 -24.39 -26.55 -41.39
CA SER A 757 -24.80 -25.43 -40.55
C SER A 757 -23.85 -24.23 -40.61
N SER A 758 -22.53 -24.45 -40.69
CA SER A 758 -21.51 -23.38 -40.72
C SER A 758 -21.59 -22.50 -41.97
N LEU A 759 -21.87 -23.12 -43.13
CA LEU A 759 -22.01 -22.45 -44.42
C LEU A 759 -23.37 -21.75 -44.51
N VAL A 760 -24.42 -22.36 -43.93
CA VAL A 760 -25.72 -21.70 -43.76
C VAL A 760 -25.62 -20.45 -42.85
N THR A 761 -24.86 -20.50 -41.74
CA THR A 761 -24.57 -19.29 -40.94
C THR A 761 -23.87 -18.22 -41.79
N THR A 762 -22.90 -18.62 -42.61
CA THR A 762 -22.10 -17.70 -43.44
C THR A 762 -22.95 -17.04 -44.54
N ALA A 763 -23.86 -17.81 -45.14
CA ALA A 763 -24.87 -17.32 -46.09
C ALA A 763 -25.81 -16.29 -45.44
N LEU A 764 -26.31 -16.56 -44.23
CA LEU A 764 -27.16 -15.62 -43.49
C LEU A 764 -26.43 -14.32 -43.12
N ARG A 765 -25.19 -14.41 -42.60
CA ARG A 765 -24.39 -13.21 -42.31
C ARG A 765 -24.20 -12.35 -43.56
N SER A 766 -23.75 -12.95 -44.67
CA SER A 766 -23.55 -12.25 -45.94
C SER A 766 -24.84 -11.59 -46.45
N LEU A 767 -25.98 -12.30 -46.40
CA LEU A 767 -27.26 -11.77 -46.85
C LEU A 767 -27.74 -10.60 -45.99
N ILE A 768 -27.68 -10.71 -44.66
CA ILE A 768 -28.13 -9.65 -43.74
C ILE A 768 -27.22 -8.40 -43.87
N THR A 769 -25.90 -8.57 -43.96
CA THR A 769 -24.97 -7.46 -44.23
C THR A 769 -25.25 -6.77 -45.58
N ASN A 770 -25.61 -7.53 -46.63
CA ASN A 770 -26.02 -6.95 -47.91
C ASN A 770 -27.34 -6.17 -47.82
N ILE A 771 -28.33 -6.65 -47.07
CA ILE A 771 -29.59 -5.93 -46.80
C ILE A 771 -29.31 -4.60 -46.09
N GLN A 772 -28.43 -4.60 -45.07
CA GLN A 772 -28.01 -3.39 -44.34
C GLN A 772 -27.32 -2.37 -45.26
N HIS A 773 -26.31 -2.79 -46.05
CA HIS A 773 -25.59 -1.91 -46.97
C HIS A 773 -26.50 -1.28 -48.03
N ARG A 774 -27.46 -2.06 -48.54
CA ARG A 774 -28.40 -1.61 -49.57
C ARG A 774 -29.36 -0.53 -49.07
N ASN A 775 -29.89 -0.68 -47.86
CA ASN A 775 -30.79 0.33 -47.26
C ASN A 775 -30.08 1.68 -47.06
N ASN A 776 -28.79 1.68 -46.69
CA ASN A 776 -27.97 2.90 -46.70
C ASN A 776 -27.74 3.46 -48.12
N SER A 777 -27.53 2.59 -49.11
CA SER A 777 -27.19 3.00 -50.48
C SER A 777 -28.35 3.69 -51.22
N LEU A 778 -29.59 3.26 -51.01
CA LEU A 778 -30.77 3.86 -51.64
C LEU A 778 -31.07 5.27 -51.12
N ASN A 779 -30.76 5.56 -49.86
CA ASN A 779 -30.86 6.92 -49.30
C ASN A 779 -29.85 7.87 -49.96
N ILE A 780 -28.63 7.40 -50.27
CA ILE A 780 -27.59 8.20 -50.93
C ILE A 780 -28.00 8.60 -52.35
N TYR A 781 -28.56 7.67 -53.14
CA TYR A 781 -28.90 7.96 -54.55
C TYR A 781 -30.03 9.00 -54.67
N ASN A 782 -31.03 8.96 -53.78
CA ASN A 782 -32.09 9.97 -53.72
C ASN A 782 -31.58 11.37 -53.28
N SER A 783 -30.53 11.44 -52.46
CA SER A 783 -29.93 12.71 -52.04
C SER A 783 -29.00 13.35 -53.08
N ALA A 784 -28.47 12.57 -54.03
CA ALA A 784 -27.45 13.04 -54.97
C ALA A 784 -27.98 13.84 -56.19
N VAL A 785 -29.30 13.85 -56.42
CA VAL A 785 -29.92 14.38 -57.66
C VAL A 785 -30.34 15.86 -57.56
N MET A 786 -30.28 16.48 -56.37
CA MET A 786 -30.75 17.86 -56.15
C MET A 786 -29.62 18.90 -56.32
N PRO A 787 -29.78 19.93 -57.18
CA PRO A 787 -28.84 21.06 -57.28
C PRO A 787 -28.82 21.88 -55.98
N ARG A 788 -27.64 22.35 -55.56
CA ARG A 788 -27.48 23.14 -54.32
C ARG A 788 -27.92 24.60 -54.44
N ASP A 789 -28.14 25.08 -55.67
CA ASP A 789 -28.22 26.52 -55.99
C ASP A 789 -29.65 27.08 -56.17
N SER A 790 -30.71 26.32 -55.84
CA SER A 790 -32.05 26.93 -55.76
C SER A 790 -32.21 27.71 -54.44
N GLN A 791 -33.02 28.77 -54.45
CA GLN A 791 -33.49 29.44 -53.24
C GLN A 791 -34.58 28.60 -52.54
N PRO A 792 -34.85 28.82 -51.23
CA PRO A 792 -35.96 28.18 -50.52
C PRO A 792 -37.31 28.81 -50.92
N ASP A 793 -38.37 28.01 -50.88
CA ASP A 793 -39.74 28.48 -51.13
C ASP A 793 -40.25 29.35 -49.98
N ILE A 794 -39.95 29.00 -48.73
CA ILE A 794 -40.20 29.80 -47.52
C ILE A 794 -39.08 29.58 -46.50
N ARG A 795 -38.80 30.59 -45.66
CA ARG A 795 -37.80 30.59 -44.58
C ARG A 795 -38.46 30.83 -43.23
N ILE A 796 -38.13 30.02 -42.22
CA ILE A 796 -38.67 30.08 -40.86
C ILE A 796 -37.51 30.10 -39.86
N ILE A 797 -37.63 30.85 -38.76
CA ILE A 797 -36.67 30.82 -37.64
C ILE A 797 -37.28 30.10 -36.43
N MET A 798 -36.55 29.15 -35.86
CA MET A 798 -36.90 28.46 -34.62
C MET A 798 -36.01 28.96 -33.45
N CYS A 799 -36.63 29.51 -32.41
CA CYS A 799 -35.95 30.11 -31.25
C CYS A 799 -36.08 29.26 -29.97
N MET A 800 -34.97 29.03 -29.27
CA MET A 800 -34.90 28.32 -27.97
C MET A 800 -34.15 29.15 -26.90
N LEU A 801 -34.42 28.94 -25.60
CA LEU A 801 -33.69 29.64 -24.52
C LEU A 801 -32.51 28.83 -23.98
N CYS A 802 -31.38 29.52 -23.81
CA CYS A 802 -30.17 28.97 -23.21
C CYS A 802 -30.37 28.57 -21.75
N GLY A 803 -29.98 27.35 -21.41
CA GLY A 803 -30.19 26.75 -20.09
C GLY A 803 -31.58 26.15 -19.85
N ASP A 804 -32.44 26.03 -20.87
CA ASP A 804 -33.69 25.29 -20.73
C ASP A 804 -33.45 23.77 -20.55
N PRO A 805 -34.30 23.07 -19.77
CA PRO A 805 -34.04 21.68 -19.36
C PRO A 805 -34.40 20.61 -20.42
N TYR A 806 -34.85 20.98 -21.62
CA TYR A 806 -35.13 20.04 -22.71
C TYR A 806 -33.93 19.86 -23.64
N SER A 807 -33.73 18.66 -24.17
CA SER A 807 -32.74 18.43 -25.24
C SER A 807 -33.18 19.11 -26.54
N VAL A 808 -32.25 19.77 -27.22
CA VAL A 808 -32.42 20.30 -28.60
C VAL A 808 -32.88 19.20 -29.55
N GLU A 809 -32.39 17.97 -29.36
CA GLU A 809 -32.78 16.82 -30.19
C GLU A 809 -34.29 16.53 -30.11
N ASN A 810 -34.93 16.75 -28.97
CA ASN A 810 -36.36 16.51 -28.80
C ASN A 810 -37.22 17.54 -29.56
N VAL A 811 -36.68 18.74 -29.79
CA VAL A 811 -37.33 19.82 -30.55
C VAL A 811 -37.12 19.63 -32.06
N LEU A 812 -35.91 19.20 -32.46
CA LEU A 812 -35.52 19.04 -33.86
C LEU A 812 -35.81 17.66 -34.45
N SER A 813 -36.02 16.62 -33.64
CA SER A 813 -36.35 15.26 -34.10
C SER A 813 -37.48 15.20 -35.16
N PRO A 814 -38.59 15.95 -35.08
CA PRO A 814 -39.63 15.92 -36.11
C PRO A 814 -39.16 16.48 -37.47
N LEU A 815 -38.13 17.33 -37.48
CA LEU A 815 -37.50 17.86 -38.69
C LEU A 815 -36.39 16.92 -39.18
N LEU A 816 -35.54 16.43 -38.28
CA LEU A 816 -34.38 15.58 -38.61
C LEU A 816 -34.79 14.15 -39.05
N SER A 817 -35.96 13.67 -38.62
CA SER A 817 -36.55 12.39 -39.06
C SER A 817 -37.36 12.50 -40.37
N HIS A 818 -37.53 13.70 -40.92
CA HIS A 818 -38.29 13.89 -42.16
C HIS A 818 -37.49 13.39 -43.37
N GLN A 819 -38.11 12.54 -44.21
CA GLN A 819 -37.46 11.79 -45.30
C GLN A 819 -36.67 12.66 -46.31
N TRP A 820 -37.06 13.93 -46.47
CA TRP A 820 -36.37 14.90 -47.34
C TRP A 820 -35.78 16.07 -46.54
N CYS A 821 -35.21 15.80 -45.37
CA CYS A 821 -34.44 16.77 -44.59
C CYS A 821 -32.96 16.76 -45.01
N GLN A 822 -32.38 17.95 -45.19
CA GLN A 822 -30.98 18.17 -45.53
C GLN A 822 -30.41 19.31 -44.67
N VAL A 823 -29.26 19.10 -44.04
CA VAL A 823 -28.49 20.19 -43.42
C VAL A 823 -27.94 21.10 -44.52
N THR A 824 -28.29 22.39 -44.48
CA THR A 824 -27.82 23.41 -45.44
C THR A 824 -26.77 24.36 -44.87
N GLY A 825 -26.72 24.51 -43.55
CA GLY A 825 -25.74 25.34 -42.84
C GLY A 825 -25.56 24.91 -41.38
N GLU A 826 -24.62 25.54 -40.68
CA GLU A 826 -24.27 25.21 -39.28
C GLU A 826 -25.46 25.35 -38.30
N GLN A 827 -26.45 26.17 -38.66
CA GLN A 827 -27.69 26.43 -37.93
C GLN A 827 -28.93 26.31 -38.85
N SER A 828 -28.87 25.57 -39.96
CA SER A 828 -29.92 25.59 -41.00
C SER A 828 -30.26 24.21 -41.56
N LEU A 829 -31.56 23.91 -41.58
CA LEU A 829 -32.16 22.69 -42.13
C LEU A 829 -33.06 23.04 -43.31
N SER A 830 -33.04 22.28 -44.40
CA SER A 830 -33.98 22.41 -45.51
C SER A 830 -34.76 21.13 -45.75
N LEU A 831 -36.05 21.28 -46.01
CA LEU A 831 -37.06 20.21 -46.02
C LEU A 831 -37.91 20.32 -47.29
N GLN A 832 -38.00 19.24 -48.08
CA GLN A 832 -38.98 19.18 -49.18
C GLN A 832 -40.28 18.50 -48.72
N THR A 833 -41.31 19.27 -48.37
CA THR A 833 -42.64 18.75 -47.98
C THR A 833 -43.70 19.10 -49.02
N PHE A 834 -44.88 18.48 -48.96
CA PHE A 834 -46.02 18.85 -49.81
C PHE A 834 -46.82 19.98 -49.15
N LEU A 835 -46.91 21.12 -49.84
CA LEU A 835 -47.78 22.23 -49.52
C LEU A 835 -48.76 22.39 -50.69
N ASP A 836 -50.03 22.08 -50.43
CA ASP A 836 -51.02 21.72 -51.45
C ASP A 836 -50.54 20.58 -52.36
N ASP A 837 -50.96 20.57 -53.62
CA ASP A 837 -50.62 19.54 -54.62
C ASP A 837 -49.14 19.61 -55.10
N CYS A 838 -48.29 20.43 -54.46
CA CYS A 838 -46.92 20.70 -54.88
C CYS A 838 -45.89 20.42 -53.77
N LYS A 839 -44.75 19.83 -54.13
CA LYS A 839 -43.60 19.74 -53.23
C LYS A 839 -42.90 21.10 -53.17
N ARG A 840 -42.70 21.64 -51.96
CA ARG A 840 -42.05 22.93 -51.67
C ARG A 840 -40.85 22.74 -50.74
N ARG A 841 -39.85 23.60 -50.87
CA ARG A 841 -38.59 23.57 -50.12
C ARG A 841 -38.58 24.59 -48.98
N VAL A 842 -38.94 24.15 -47.78
CA VAL A 842 -38.89 24.95 -46.55
C VAL A 842 -37.44 25.04 -46.07
N GLU A 843 -37.02 26.20 -45.59
CA GLU A 843 -35.78 26.40 -44.82
C GLU A 843 -36.14 26.75 -43.37
N VAL A 844 -35.59 26.01 -42.40
CA VAL A 844 -35.72 26.27 -40.97
C VAL A 844 -34.34 26.58 -40.41
N ILE A 845 -34.14 27.84 -40.04
CA ILE A 845 -32.97 28.30 -39.29
C ILE A 845 -33.26 28.04 -37.81
N VAL A 846 -32.30 27.49 -37.06
CA VAL A 846 -32.47 27.12 -35.65
C VAL A 846 -31.42 27.85 -34.82
N SER A 847 -31.84 28.68 -33.87
CA SER A 847 -30.93 29.48 -33.04
C SER A 847 -31.51 29.71 -31.64
N SER A 848 -30.70 30.26 -30.74
CA SER A 848 -31.18 30.79 -29.47
C SER A 848 -31.96 32.10 -29.65
N TYR A 849 -32.79 32.48 -28.66
CA TYR A 849 -33.44 33.81 -28.64
C TYR A 849 -32.46 35.00 -28.75
N HIS A 850 -31.19 34.83 -28.36
CA HIS A 850 -30.18 35.89 -28.49
C HIS A 850 -29.41 35.84 -29.81
N GLY A 851 -29.29 34.66 -30.44
CA GLY A 851 -28.67 34.48 -31.76
C GLY A 851 -29.61 34.83 -32.91
N ALA A 852 -30.92 34.58 -32.77
CA ALA A 852 -31.94 34.87 -33.77
C ALA A 852 -31.96 36.34 -34.25
N ASN A 853 -31.47 37.26 -33.41
CA ASN A 853 -31.35 38.68 -33.71
C ASN A 853 -30.32 39.00 -34.83
N ALA A 854 -29.49 38.04 -35.24
CA ALA A 854 -28.55 38.15 -36.36
C ALA A 854 -29.24 38.06 -37.74
N PHE A 855 -30.42 37.44 -37.82
CA PHE A 855 -31.20 37.26 -39.05
C PHE A 855 -32.29 38.33 -39.23
N ARG A 856 -32.18 39.46 -38.52
CA ARG A 856 -33.20 40.53 -38.50
C ARG A 856 -33.32 41.29 -39.83
N GLU A 857 -32.27 41.28 -40.64
CA GLU A 857 -32.19 41.93 -41.96
C GLU A 857 -32.46 40.93 -43.12
N ASP A 858 -32.66 39.65 -42.82
CA ASP A 858 -33.03 38.60 -43.78
C ASP A 858 -34.56 38.57 -44.02
N LEU A 859 -34.97 38.22 -45.24
CA LEU A 859 -36.36 37.89 -45.54
C LEU A 859 -36.78 36.59 -44.81
N VAL A 860 -37.62 36.72 -43.78
CA VAL A 860 -38.14 35.62 -42.95
C VAL A 860 -39.66 35.57 -43.05
N HIS A 861 -40.20 34.37 -43.28
CA HIS A 861 -41.63 34.14 -43.54
C HIS A 861 -42.41 33.66 -42.30
N GLY A 862 -41.75 33.30 -41.20
CA GLY A 862 -42.43 32.92 -39.96
C GLY A 862 -41.48 32.50 -38.83
N PHE A 863 -42.02 32.37 -37.62
CA PHE A 863 -41.26 32.02 -36.42
C PHE A 863 -41.85 30.84 -35.64
N ILE A 864 -40.99 29.96 -35.13
CA ILE A 864 -41.34 28.92 -34.15
C ILE A 864 -40.67 29.28 -32.82
N LEU A 865 -41.46 29.63 -31.80
CA LEU A 865 -40.95 30.08 -30.51
C LEU A 865 -41.14 28.98 -29.46
N VAL A 866 -40.02 28.40 -29.01
CA VAL A 866 -40.00 27.25 -28.11
C VAL A 866 -39.77 27.70 -26.67
N TYR A 867 -40.50 27.13 -25.71
CA TYR A 867 -40.28 27.40 -24.29
C TYR A 867 -40.53 26.15 -23.42
N SER A 868 -39.91 26.12 -22.23
CA SER A 868 -40.09 25.05 -21.24
C SER A 868 -41.24 25.37 -20.28
N THR A 869 -42.13 24.40 -20.04
CA THR A 869 -43.18 24.53 -19.01
C THR A 869 -42.64 24.38 -17.58
N LYS A 870 -41.33 24.22 -17.39
CA LYS A 870 -40.69 24.12 -16.07
C LYS A 870 -39.96 25.40 -15.63
N ARG A 871 -39.79 26.38 -16.52
CA ARG A 871 -38.87 27.51 -16.31
C ARG A 871 -39.52 28.84 -16.69
N LYS A 872 -39.72 29.73 -15.71
CA LYS A 872 -40.38 31.03 -15.92
C LYS A 872 -39.62 31.93 -16.88
N ALA A 873 -38.29 31.98 -16.77
CA ALA A 873 -37.40 32.68 -17.69
C ALA A 873 -37.63 32.34 -19.17
N SER A 874 -37.99 31.09 -19.46
CA SER A 874 -38.24 30.60 -20.82
C SER A 874 -39.45 31.29 -21.46
N LEU A 875 -40.59 31.33 -20.75
CA LEU A 875 -41.78 32.03 -21.23
C LEU A 875 -41.63 33.56 -21.17
N ALA A 876 -40.93 34.09 -20.16
CA ALA A 876 -40.65 35.53 -20.05
C ALA A 876 -39.80 36.03 -21.24
N THR A 877 -38.77 35.27 -21.63
CA THR A 877 -37.94 35.61 -22.80
C THR A 877 -38.72 35.47 -24.10
N LEU A 878 -39.54 34.42 -24.26
CA LEU A 878 -40.43 34.28 -25.42
C LEU A 878 -41.35 35.50 -25.54
N ARG A 879 -41.95 35.96 -24.45
CA ARG A 879 -42.88 37.11 -24.41
C ARG A 879 -42.18 38.45 -24.71
N ALA A 880 -40.98 38.67 -24.19
CA ALA A 880 -40.17 39.84 -24.49
C ALA A 880 -39.70 39.86 -25.97
N PHE A 881 -39.27 38.72 -26.49
CA PHE A 881 -38.81 38.56 -27.88
C PHE A 881 -39.96 38.71 -28.88
N SER A 882 -41.08 38.00 -28.69
CA SER A 882 -42.25 38.03 -29.59
C SER A 882 -42.87 39.42 -29.74
N SER A 883 -42.75 40.28 -28.72
CA SER A 883 -43.20 41.68 -28.78
C SER A 883 -42.40 42.56 -29.76
N ASN A 884 -41.34 42.02 -30.39
CA ASN A 884 -40.49 42.70 -31.38
C ASN A 884 -40.54 42.06 -32.79
N ILE A 885 -41.39 41.05 -33.00
CA ILE A 885 -41.58 40.41 -34.31
C ILE A 885 -42.65 41.20 -35.09
N PRO A 886 -42.44 41.52 -36.39
CA PRO A 886 -43.48 42.12 -37.23
C PRO A 886 -44.65 41.13 -37.47
N ASN A 887 -45.68 41.52 -38.23
CA ASN A 887 -46.92 40.75 -38.45
C ASN A 887 -46.73 39.47 -39.30
N LEU A 888 -45.92 38.54 -38.81
CA LEU A 888 -45.58 37.25 -39.42
C LEU A 888 -46.31 36.11 -38.69
N PRO A 889 -46.55 34.96 -39.35
CA PRO A 889 -47.01 33.74 -38.69
C PRO A 889 -46.07 33.30 -37.56
N ILE A 890 -46.65 32.95 -36.41
CA ILE A 890 -45.93 32.46 -35.23
C ILE A 890 -46.53 31.12 -34.78
N GLN A 891 -45.66 30.16 -34.48
CA GLN A 891 -45.98 28.90 -33.81
C GLN A 891 -45.29 28.89 -32.43
N ILE A 892 -46.07 28.94 -31.35
CA ILE A 892 -45.58 28.75 -29.99
C ILE A 892 -45.56 27.24 -29.67
N LEU A 893 -44.45 26.77 -29.11
CA LEU A 893 -44.23 25.36 -28.76
C LEU A 893 -43.82 25.21 -27.29
N ALA A 894 -44.72 24.62 -26.49
CA ALA A 894 -44.51 24.36 -25.07
C ALA A 894 -43.93 22.95 -24.85
N MET A 895 -42.69 22.87 -24.36
CA MET A 895 -41.97 21.61 -24.12
C MET A 895 -42.23 21.08 -22.70
N THR A 896 -42.71 19.83 -22.62
CA THR A 896 -43.04 19.11 -21.38
C THR A 896 -42.26 17.79 -21.24
N ASP A 897 -41.89 17.39 -20.02
CA ASP A 897 -41.23 16.09 -19.78
C ASP A 897 -42.19 14.90 -19.91
N THR A 898 -43.45 15.09 -19.50
CA THR A 898 -44.52 14.08 -19.51
C THR A 898 -45.61 14.46 -20.50
N GLY A 899 -46.59 13.58 -20.73
CA GLY A 899 -47.75 13.85 -21.60
C GLY A 899 -48.45 15.16 -21.24
N SER A 900 -48.91 15.92 -22.23
CA SER A 900 -49.39 17.31 -22.04
C SER A 900 -50.43 17.47 -20.92
N ALA A 901 -51.34 16.51 -20.75
CA ALA A 901 -52.31 16.52 -19.63
C ALA A 901 -51.65 16.21 -18.28
N THR A 902 -50.72 15.23 -18.25
CA THR A 902 -49.93 14.86 -17.07
C THR A 902 -49.03 16.01 -16.60
N ALA A 903 -48.47 16.80 -17.52
CA ALA A 903 -47.68 17.98 -17.20
C ALA A 903 -48.55 19.12 -16.62
N PHE A 904 -49.74 19.33 -17.21
CA PHE A 904 -50.68 20.37 -16.76
C PHE A 904 -51.26 20.09 -15.36
N PHE A 905 -51.54 18.82 -15.02
CA PHE A 905 -52.04 18.44 -13.69
C PHE A 905 -50.96 17.97 -12.70
N GLY A 906 -49.70 17.87 -13.14
CA GLY A 906 -48.59 17.33 -12.36
C GLY A 906 -47.70 18.39 -11.68
N SER A 907 -47.83 19.67 -12.05
CA SER A 907 -47.06 20.75 -11.40
C SER A 907 -47.69 22.13 -11.64
N ASP A 908 -47.94 22.88 -10.57
CA ASP A 908 -48.55 24.21 -10.60
C ASP A 908 -47.81 25.19 -11.54
N ILE A 909 -46.47 25.11 -11.61
CA ILE A 909 -45.66 25.95 -12.50
C ILE A 909 -45.87 25.59 -13.98
N SER A 910 -46.06 24.32 -14.30
CA SER A 910 -46.40 23.89 -15.67
C SER A 910 -47.84 24.21 -16.02
N GLN A 911 -48.78 24.11 -15.07
CA GLN A 911 -50.15 24.59 -15.25
C GLN A 911 -50.17 26.09 -15.59
N GLN A 912 -49.45 26.90 -14.80
CA GLN A 912 -49.32 28.35 -15.01
C GLN A 912 -48.70 28.65 -16.39
N LEU A 913 -47.52 28.09 -16.69
CA LEU A 913 -46.77 28.40 -17.91
C LEU A 913 -47.44 27.87 -19.19
N ILE A 914 -48.23 26.80 -19.14
CA ILE A 914 -49.06 26.37 -20.28
C ILE A 914 -50.22 27.35 -20.49
N THR A 915 -50.90 27.77 -19.41
CA THR A 915 -52.03 28.70 -19.47
C THR A 915 -51.60 30.09 -19.98
N GLU A 916 -50.49 30.63 -19.46
CA GLU A 916 -49.96 31.92 -19.88
C GLU A 916 -49.42 31.88 -21.32
N GLY A 917 -48.77 30.79 -21.73
CA GLY A 917 -48.29 30.62 -23.11
C GLY A 917 -49.42 30.53 -24.14
N ASN A 918 -50.53 29.89 -23.79
CA ASN A 918 -51.73 29.87 -24.63
C ASN A 918 -52.38 31.28 -24.73
N ALA A 919 -52.47 32.02 -23.62
CA ALA A 919 -52.95 33.41 -23.63
C ALA A 919 -51.99 34.41 -24.33
N ILE A 920 -50.70 34.08 -24.45
CA ILE A 920 -49.75 34.80 -25.32
C ILE A 920 -50.05 34.47 -26.79
N ALA A 921 -50.31 33.20 -27.12
CA ALA A 921 -50.62 32.79 -28.49
C ALA A 921 -51.90 33.45 -29.02
N ASP A 922 -53.00 33.42 -28.27
CA ASP A 922 -54.27 34.06 -28.62
C ASP A 922 -54.09 35.56 -28.93
N ARG A 923 -53.27 36.25 -28.12
CA ARG A 923 -52.96 37.69 -28.27
C ARG A 923 -52.10 38.01 -29.48
N LEU A 924 -51.23 37.08 -29.91
CA LEU A 924 -50.39 37.20 -31.09
C LEU A 924 -51.03 36.64 -32.37
N GLN A 925 -52.26 36.08 -32.27
CA GLN A 925 -52.89 35.27 -33.33
C GLN A 925 -52.00 34.10 -33.80
N ALA A 926 -51.20 33.56 -32.87
CA ALA A 926 -50.23 32.50 -33.11
C ALA A 926 -50.84 31.11 -32.89
N HIS A 927 -50.30 30.10 -33.58
CA HIS A 927 -50.60 28.71 -33.25
C HIS A 927 -49.96 28.33 -31.90
N PHE A 928 -50.65 27.51 -31.10
CA PHE A 928 -50.14 26.97 -29.83
C PHE A 928 -50.11 25.44 -29.87
N MET A 929 -48.96 24.85 -29.55
CA MET A 929 -48.78 23.40 -29.48
C MET A 929 -48.00 23.00 -28.22
N THR A 930 -48.29 21.81 -27.69
CA THR A 930 -47.52 21.17 -26.62
C THR A 930 -46.76 19.95 -27.18
N SER A 931 -45.56 19.70 -26.68
CA SER A 931 -44.63 18.68 -27.20
C SER A 931 -43.89 18.00 -26.06
N THR A 932 -43.75 16.67 -26.12
CA THR A 932 -43.12 15.90 -25.03
C THR A 932 -41.71 15.43 -25.38
N ALA A 933 -40.85 15.36 -24.36
CA ALA A 933 -39.47 14.87 -24.44
C ALA A 933 -39.32 13.38 -24.82
N THR A 934 -40.43 12.63 -24.95
CA THR A 934 -40.45 11.16 -25.04
C THR A 934 -41.29 10.62 -26.20
N CYS A 935 -41.97 11.48 -26.96
CA CYS A 935 -42.81 11.04 -28.07
C CYS A 935 -42.00 10.88 -29.36
N GLN A 936 -42.10 9.72 -30.02
CA GLN A 936 -41.73 9.57 -31.43
C GLN A 936 -42.72 10.36 -32.29
N GLN A 937 -42.39 11.63 -32.57
CA GLN A 937 -43.29 12.52 -33.30
C GLN A 937 -43.30 12.18 -34.78
N LYS A 938 -44.48 12.28 -35.41
CA LYS A 938 -44.64 12.00 -36.84
C LYS A 938 -43.90 13.08 -37.66
N PRO A 939 -43.21 12.74 -38.76
CA PRO A 939 -42.41 13.70 -39.53
C PRO A 939 -43.22 14.86 -40.14
N ALA A 940 -44.56 14.76 -40.17
CA ALA A 940 -45.44 15.83 -40.61
C ALA A 940 -45.73 16.92 -39.54
N PHE A 941 -45.18 16.83 -38.31
CA PHE A 941 -45.57 17.64 -37.15
C PHE A 941 -45.72 19.15 -37.40
N TYR A 942 -44.74 19.78 -38.06
CA TYR A 942 -44.75 21.23 -38.33
C TYR A 942 -45.44 21.63 -39.65
N THR A 943 -45.90 20.65 -40.46
CA THR A 943 -46.49 20.92 -41.80
C THR A 943 -47.72 21.84 -41.78
N PRO A 944 -48.64 21.79 -40.79
CA PRO A 944 -49.76 22.73 -40.74
C PRO A 944 -49.32 24.20 -40.68
N PHE A 945 -48.28 24.49 -39.89
CA PHE A 945 -47.69 25.83 -39.80
C PHE A 945 -46.92 26.20 -41.08
N PHE A 946 -46.19 25.26 -41.68
CA PHE A 946 -45.53 25.48 -42.96
C PHE A 946 -46.52 25.83 -44.08
N LYS A 947 -47.73 25.26 -44.05
CA LYS A 947 -48.81 25.68 -44.96
C LYS A 947 -49.30 27.09 -44.66
N GLU A 948 -49.57 27.45 -43.41
CA GLU A 948 -50.01 28.82 -43.07
C GLU A 948 -49.01 29.89 -43.52
N VAL A 949 -47.71 29.62 -43.33
CA VAL A 949 -46.59 30.45 -43.81
C VAL A 949 -46.54 30.55 -45.34
N TRP A 950 -46.86 29.45 -46.04
CA TRP A 950 -46.92 29.42 -47.51
C TRP A 950 -48.15 30.18 -48.06
N ASP A 951 -49.32 29.99 -47.46
CA ASP A 951 -50.56 30.67 -47.87
C ASP A 951 -50.43 32.21 -47.73
N LYS A 952 -49.74 32.68 -46.68
CA LYS A 952 -49.45 34.10 -46.42
C LYS A 952 -48.21 34.65 -47.13
N LYS A 953 -47.40 33.80 -47.78
CA LYS A 953 -46.12 34.19 -48.41
C LYS A 953 -46.19 35.48 -49.24
N PRO A 954 -47.18 35.68 -50.15
CA PRO A 954 -47.18 36.86 -51.03
C PRO A 954 -47.37 38.17 -50.27
N GLU A 955 -48.14 38.16 -49.18
CA GLU A 955 -48.37 39.33 -48.33
C GLU A 955 -47.08 39.71 -47.57
N ILE A 956 -46.34 38.70 -47.11
CA ILE A 956 -45.09 38.86 -46.37
C ILE A 956 -43.97 39.40 -47.27
N GLU A 957 -43.77 38.80 -48.46
CA GLU A 957 -42.78 39.29 -49.42
C GLU A 957 -43.15 40.70 -49.92
N GLN A 958 -44.43 41.03 -50.09
CA GLN A 958 -44.85 42.39 -50.41
C GLN A 958 -44.55 43.38 -49.28
N ALA A 959 -44.84 43.02 -48.02
CA ALA A 959 -44.57 43.88 -46.87
C ALA A 959 -43.06 44.16 -46.71
N PHE A 960 -42.21 43.12 -46.78
CA PHE A 960 -40.76 43.24 -46.67
C PHE A 960 -40.17 44.16 -47.76
N ASN A 961 -40.61 44.01 -49.02
CA ASN A 961 -40.18 44.89 -50.12
C ASN A 961 -40.77 46.32 -50.05
N MET A 962 -41.69 46.61 -49.13
CA MET A 962 -42.21 47.96 -48.86
C MET A 962 -41.54 48.65 -47.66
N GLU A 963 -40.67 47.97 -46.91
CA GLU A 963 -39.93 48.57 -45.78
C GLU A 963 -38.60 49.25 -46.21
N ASP A 964 -38.20 49.20 -47.49
CA ASP A 964 -37.03 49.93 -48.02
C ASP A 964 -37.34 51.44 -48.22
N PRO A 965 -36.77 52.35 -47.41
CA PRO A 965 -37.15 53.75 -47.39
C PRO A 965 -36.30 54.60 -48.35
N SER A 966 -36.08 54.14 -49.58
CA SER A 966 -35.22 54.83 -50.57
C SER A 966 -35.85 55.09 -51.95
N GLY A 967 -37.11 54.70 -52.18
CA GLY A 967 -37.83 54.91 -53.44
C GLY A 967 -38.47 56.30 -53.61
N LEU A 968 -37.69 57.32 -54.00
CA LEU A 968 -38.19 58.58 -54.57
C LEU A 968 -37.41 59.00 -55.82
N ASP A 969 -38.14 59.43 -56.85
CA ASP A 969 -37.65 59.51 -58.22
C ASP A 969 -36.61 60.61 -58.53
N ASP A 970 -35.79 60.28 -59.52
CA ASP A 970 -34.89 61.15 -60.29
C ASP A 970 -35.48 62.53 -60.64
N SER A 971 -34.76 63.59 -60.26
CA SER A 971 -34.62 64.77 -61.12
C SER A 971 -33.41 65.63 -60.79
N GLY A 972 -32.31 65.44 -61.52
CA GLY A 972 -31.36 66.54 -61.83
C GLY A 972 -29.89 66.39 -61.39
N GLU A 973 -29.02 66.43 -62.40
CA GLU A 973 -27.61 66.89 -62.40
C GLU A 973 -26.63 66.40 -61.30
N GLY A 974 -25.70 65.52 -61.72
CA GLY A 974 -24.28 65.94 -61.68
C GLY A 974 -23.32 65.22 -60.73
N THR A 975 -22.62 64.21 -61.27
CA THR A 975 -21.23 63.83 -60.93
C THR A 975 -20.84 63.59 -59.46
N LEU A 976 -20.71 62.32 -59.06
CA LEU A 976 -19.41 61.64 -58.96
C LEU A 976 -19.57 60.14 -58.58
N GLU A 977 -18.61 59.31 -58.98
CA GLU A 977 -18.65 57.86 -58.79
C GLU A 977 -18.33 57.42 -57.35
N ARG A 978 -19.06 56.41 -56.84
CA ARG A 978 -18.63 55.54 -55.72
C ARG A 978 -19.06 54.10 -55.98
N PRO A 979 -18.23 53.09 -55.67
CA PRO A 979 -18.51 51.69 -55.97
C PRO A 979 -19.40 51.00 -54.91
N ALA A 980 -20.15 49.99 -55.34
CA ALA A 980 -20.91 49.11 -54.45
C ALA A 980 -19.99 48.08 -53.74
N TYR A 981 -20.28 47.79 -52.48
CA TYR A 981 -19.58 46.76 -51.70
C TYR A 981 -20.28 45.41 -51.81
N HIS A 982 -19.65 44.45 -52.50
CA HIS A 982 -20.05 43.05 -52.45
C HIS A 982 -19.39 42.34 -51.25
N TYR A 983 -20.20 41.79 -50.35
CA TYR A 983 -19.72 40.86 -49.32
C TYR A 983 -19.95 39.39 -49.73
N HIS A 984 -18.94 38.79 -50.38
CA HIS A 984 -18.83 37.33 -50.47
C HIS A 984 -17.94 36.80 -49.35
N ARG A 985 -18.46 35.88 -48.54
CA ARG A 985 -17.67 35.13 -47.54
C ARG A 985 -17.34 33.74 -48.09
N SER A 986 -16.08 33.52 -48.47
CA SER A 986 -15.59 32.22 -48.93
C SER A 986 -14.49 31.69 -48.02
N THR A 987 -14.62 30.46 -47.55
CA THR A 987 -13.62 29.75 -46.77
C THR A 987 -12.70 28.95 -47.68
N THR A 988 -11.40 29.24 -47.64
CA THR A 988 -10.37 28.53 -48.42
C THR A 988 -9.23 28.04 -47.53
N LEU A 989 -8.81 26.78 -47.75
CA LEU A 989 -7.72 26.13 -47.01
C LEU A 989 -6.33 26.45 -47.62
N PRO A 990 -5.26 26.57 -46.81
CA PRO A 990 -3.94 26.99 -47.30
C PRO A 990 -2.97 25.82 -47.65
N PRO A 991 -2.20 25.93 -48.76
CA PRO A 991 -1.01 25.12 -49.02
C PRO A 991 0.31 25.82 -48.53
N PRO A 992 1.48 25.14 -48.50
CA PRO A 992 2.54 25.46 -47.52
C PRO A 992 3.84 26.15 -48.03
N ARG A 993 4.48 26.91 -47.11
CA ARG A 993 5.93 27.22 -46.92
C ARG A 993 6.85 27.44 -48.16
N ARG A 994 7.51 28.62 -48.25
CA ARG A 994 8.97 28.82 -47.92
C ARG A 994 9.52 30.26 -48.17
N SER A 995 10.41 30.70 -47.27
CA SER A 995 11.57 31.65 -47.40
C SER A 995 11.47 33.03 -48.10
N LEU A 996 11.56 34.11 -47.28
CA LEU A 996 12.64 35.15 -47.15
C LEU A 996 13.28 35.80 -48.42
N PRO A 997 13.92 37.02 -48.33
CA PRO A 997 13.83 38.16 -47.38
C PRO A 997 13.81 39.55 -48.13
N PRO A 998 14.47 40.66 -47.69
CA PRO A 998 14.18 41.62 -46.59
C PRO A 998 13.97 43.10 -47.08
N ARG A 999 13.99 44.08 -46.15
CA ARG A 999 13.99 45.58 -46.31
C ARG A 999 12.64 46.20 -46.75
N SER A 1000 12.34 47.51 -46.59
CA SER A 1000 12.76 48.63 -45.69
C SER A 1000 12.00 49.92 -46.13
N GLN A 1001 11.78 51.01 -45.39
CA GLN A 1001 12.14 51.46 -44.03
C GLN A 1001 11.28 52.69 -43.63
N SER A 1002 11.16 53.01 -42.33
CA SER A 1002 10.63 54.28 -41.75
C SER A 1002 9.13 54.58 -42.03
N ALA A 1003 8.41 55.49 -41.36
CA ALA A 1003 8.36 56.11 -40.01
C ALA A 1003 7.36 57.31 -40.14
N GLU A 1004 6.82 57.80 -39.01
CA GLU A 1004 5.90 58.97 -38.90
C GLU A 1004 4.48 58.80 -39.51
N GLY A 1005 3.39 59.27 -38.87
CA GLY A 1005 3.25 59.83 -37.52
C GLY A 1005 1.89 60.53 -37.27
N SER A 1006 1.45 60.63 -36.00
CA SER A 1006 0.19 61.27 -35.51
C SER A 1006 -1.14 60.63 -35.98
N SER A 1007 -2.23 60.56 -35.21
CA SER A 1007 -2.55 60.89 -33.79
C SER A 1007 -3.89 60.16 -33.42
N SER A 1008 -4.56 60.28 -32.26
CA SER A 1008 -4.39 61.04 -31.01
C SER A 1008 -5.28 60.44 -29.89
N GLU A 1009 -4.78 60.47 -28.65
CA GLU A 1009 -5.50 60.67 -27.37
C GLU A 1009 -6.42 59.55 -26.78
N ILE A 1010 -6.44 59.16 -25.48
CA ILE A 1010 -6.28 59.85 -24.14
C ILE A 1010 -7.64 60.45 -23.66
N TYR A 1011 -8.16 60.35 -22.41
CA TYR A 1011 -7.77 59.75 -21.09
C TYR A 1011 -9.06 59.63 -20.20
N GLU A 1012 -9.14 59.16 -18.93
CA GLU A 1012 -8.27 58.51 -17.92
C GLU A 1012 -9.20 57.78 -16.88
N THR A 1013 -8.65 57.06 -15.89
CA THR A 1013 -9.32 56.81 -14.59
C THR A 1013 -8.37 56.97 -13.38
N VAL A 1014 -8.42 58.10 -12.67
CA VAL A 1014 -7.96 58.25 -11.27
C VAL A 1014 -8.78 59.37 -10.57
N PRO A 1015 -8.81 59.47 -9.22
CA PRO A 1015 -7.75 60.21 -8.51
C PRO A 1015 -7.22 59.53 -7.23
N THR A 1016 -5.97 59.84 -6.89
CA THR A 1016 -5.24 59.40 -5.68
C THR A 1016 -4.71 60.61 -4.91
N ASP A 1017 -4.59 60.50 -3.59
CA ASP A 1017 -3.52 61.11 -2.79
C ASP A 1017 -3.47 60.44 -1.39
N GLY A 1018 -2.34 60.05 -0.80
CA GLY A 1018 -0.98 59.93 -1.37
C GLY A 1018 0.10 59.70 -0.29
N SER A 1019 1.37 59.63 -0.73
CA SER A 1019 2.62 59.75 0.07
C SER A 1019 2.90 58.66 1.15
N LEU A 1020 4.10 58.04 1.27
CA LEU A 1020 5.44 58.22 0.69
C LEU A 1020 6.21 56.87 0.59
N GLY A 1021 7.19 56.77 -0.31
CA GLY A 1021 8.48 56.08 -0.06
C GLY A 1021 8.74 54.70 -0.72
N ASP A 1022 9.73 54.70 -1.64
CA ASP A 1022 10.90 53.81 -1.78
C ASP A 1022 10.82 52.28 -1.47
N ASP A 1023 11.41 51.35 -2.22
CA ASP A 1023 11.94 51.32 -3.60
C ASP A 1023 12.36 49.85 -3.95
N LEU A 1024 12.11 49.36 -5.19
CA LEU A 1024 12.80 48.24 -5.91
C LEU A 1024 12.94 46.82 -5.26
N ASP A 1025 12.97 45.68 -5.98
CA ASP A 1025 12.34 45.22 -7.25
C ASP A 1025 12.54 43.68 -7.37
N GLU A 1026 11.63 42.92 -8.01
CA GLU A 1026 11.76 41.45 -8.25
C GLU A 1026 12.07 41.10 -9.73
N PRO A 1027 12.93 40.09 -10.02
CA PRO A 1027 13.17 39.60 -11.37
C PRO A 1027 12.46 38.26 -11.69
N LEU A 1028 12.05 38.08 -12.95
CA LEU A 1028 11.48 36.83 -13.49
C LEU A 1028 12.48 36.02 -14.35
N SER A 1029 12.29 34.69 -14.38
CA SER A 1029 12.93 33.67 -15.24
C SER A 1029 12.78 33.97 -16.76
N PRO A 1030 13.55 33.39 -17.74
CA PRO A 1030 13.85 31.95 -17.87
C PRO A 1030 15.16 31.51 -18.62
N GLY A 1031 15.41 30.19 -18.77
CA GLY A 1031 16.19 29.64 -19.91
C GLY A 1031 17.17 28.46 -19.64
N PHE A 1032 17.07 27.38 -20.44
CA PHE A 1032 18.01 26.24 -20.61
C PHE A 1032 18.92 26.48 -21.86
N PRO A 1033 19.96 25.65 -22.24
CA PRO A 1033 20.21 24.24 -21.89
C PRO A 1033 21.68 23.71 -21.77
N ASP A 1034 21.78 22.43 -21.37
CA ASP A 1034 22.68 21.31 -21.79
C ASP A 1034 24.23 21.30 -21.68
N ASP A 1035 24.70 20.04 -21.67
CA ASP A 1035 26.02 19.42 -21.90
C ASP A 1035 27.16 19.43 -20.84
N GLN A 1036 27.54 18.20 -20.45
CA GLN A 1036 28.82 17.75 -19.88
C GLN A 1036 29.86 17.54 -21.01
N PRO A 1037 31.18 17.26 -20.81
CA PRO A 1037 31.82 16.63 -19.63
C PRO A 1037 33.27 17.09 -19.26
N LEU A 1038 33.90 16.31 -18.38
CA LEU A 1038 35.35 16.16 -18.08
C LEU A 1038 35.98 16.98 -16.92
N THR A 1039 36.78 16.25 -16.14
CA THR A 1039 37.76 16.67 -15.10
C THR A 1039 39.18 16.75 -15.74
N PRO A 1040 40.30 17.16 -15.07
CA PRO A 1040 40.54 17.25 -13.60
C PRO A 1040 41.46 18.40 -13.06
N SER A 1041 41.70 18.34 -11.73
CA SER A 1041 42.85 18.82 -10.93
C SER A 1041 43.12 20.31 -10.65
N ASP A 1042 43.08 20.61 -9.33
CA ASP A 1042 44.05 21.35 -8.49
C ASP A 1042 44.23 22.89 -8.52
N ASP A 1043 44.55 23.37 -7.30
CA ASP A 1043 45.09 24.67 -6.82
C ASP A 1043 44.32 25.99 -7.01
N SER A 1044 44.35 26.97 -6.09
CA SER A 1044 44.23 26.98 -4.60
C SER A 1044 44.29 28.42 -4.04
N ASP A 1045 43.34 28.86 -3.23
CA ASP A 1045 43.40 30.00 -2.28
C ASP A 1045 42.23 29.83 -1.29
N ILE A 1046 42.30 29.75 0.05
CA ILE A 1046 43.16 30.25 1.16
C ILE A 1046 42.62 31.55 1.81
N TYR A 1047 42.63 31.56 3.16
CA TYR A 1047 42.08 32.51 4.16
C TYR A 1047 40.59 32.34 4.57
N SER A 1048 40.21 32.38 5.87
CA SER A 1048 40.90 32.03 7.14
C SER A 1048 39.92 32.12 8.34
N HIS A 1049 40.14 31.31 9.38
CA HIS A 1049 39.89 31.50 10.84
C HIS A 1049 38.68 32.35 11.33
N ILE A 1050 37.80 31.86 12.22
CA ILE A 1050 38.02 31.35 13.61
C ILE A 1050 38.59 32.43 14.54
N ASP A 1051 37.88 32.68 15.64
CA ASP A 1051 38.49 33.06 16.93
C ASP A 1051 37.78 32.31 18.06
N ASN A 1052 38.51 32.05 19.15
CA ASN A 1052 38.07 31.27 20.31
C ASN A 1052 39.01 31.60 21.49
N ASP A 1053 38.51 32.28 22.52
CA ASP A 1053 39.36 32.91 23.55
C ASP A 1053 40.20 31.93 24.40
N GLU A 1054 41.53 32.06 24.25
CA GLU A 1054 42.68 31.93 25.19
C GLU A 1054 42.50 31.07 26.48
N GLU A 1055 43.23 29.97 26.69
CA GLU A 1055 44.65 29.84 27.19
C GLU A 1055 44.81 30.09 28.73
N GLU A 1056 45.78 29.55 29.51
CA GLU A 1056 47.07 28.87 29.24
C GLU A 1056 47.34 27.58 30.08
N GLN A 1057 48.14 26.67 29.49
CA GLN A 1057 49.23 25.80 29.99
C GLN A 1057 49.52 25.56 31.52
N LEU A 1058 49.83 24.29 31.91
CA LEU A 1058 51.20 23.83 32.36
C LEU A 1058 51.29 22.42 33.06
N VAL A 1059 51.99 21.49 32.38
CA VAL A 1059 53.03 20.52 32.85
C VAL A 1059 52.91 19.69 34.20
N LYS A 1060 52.64 18.38 34.02
CA LYS A 1060 53.13 17.16 34.74
C LYS A 1060 52.71 16.82 36.20
N PRO A 1061 52.79 15.53 36.63
CA PRO A 1061 52.13 15.02 37.84
C PRO A 1061 53.06 14.55 38.98
N SER A 1062 52.69 14.78 40.26
CA SER A 1062 53.30 14.08 41.41
C SER A 1062 52.56 14.18 42.76
N GLN A 1063 52.53 13.05 43.48
CA GLN A 1063 52.63 12.89 44.95
C GLN A 1063 51.43 13.12 45.93
N ILE A 1064 51.38 12.19 46.91
CA ILE A 1064 50.90 12.28 48.32
C ILE A 1064 49.37 12.44 48.55
N LYS A 1065 48.63 11.44 49.04
CA LYS A 1065 48.55 10.79 50.39
C LYS A 1065 47.98 11.67 51.53
N LYS A 1066 46.91 11.14 52.18
CA LYS A 1066 46.43 11.42 53.56
C LYS A 1066 45.81 12.81 53.80
N GLN A 1067 44.96 13.06 54.81
CA GLN A 1067 44.15 12.21 55.72
C GLN A 1067 42.98 13.07 56.29
N HIS A 1068 41.99 12.42 56.93
CA HIS A 1068 41.17 12.85 58.10
C HIS A 1068 40.92 14.33 58.46
N ARG A 1069 39.80 14.72 59.13
CA ARG A 1069 38.44 14.17 59.41
C ARG A 1069 37.77 15.17 60.37
N PHE A 1070 36.47 15.00 60.66
CA PHE A 1070 35.73 15.55 61.82
C PHE A 1070 35.44 17.08 61.78
N GLN A 1071 34.36 17.59 62.42
CA GLN A 1071 33.39 16.94 63.33
C GLN A 1071 31.98 17.60 63.32
N GLN A 1072 31.00 16.83 63.82
CA GLN A 1072 29.66 17.24 64.33
C GLN A 1072 28.63 17.73 63.28
N GLY A 1073 27.33 17.37 63.37
CA GLY A 1073 26.68 16.35 64.21
C GLY A 1073 25.16 16.57 64.38
N TRP A 1074 24.44 15.53 64.85
CA TRP A 1074 23.01 15.51 65.27
C TRP A 1074 21.95 15.64 64.15
N GLN A 1075 20.79 14.95 64.19
CA GLN A 1075 20.51 13.61 64.76
C GLN A 1075 19.25 12.96 64.12
N ASP A 1076 19.18 11.64 64.29
CA ASP A 1076 18.09 10.63 64.21
C ASP A 1076 16.65 11.11 64.53
N ASP A 1077 15.55 10.35 64.33
CA ASP A 1077 15.27 8.89 64.34
C ASP A 1077 13.85 8.69 63.70
N ASN A 1078 13.26 7.56 63.24
CA ASN A 1078 13.53 6.11 63.03
C ASN A 1078 12.33 5.56 62.16
N LEU A 1079 11.87 4.31 61.95
CA LEU A 1079 12.19 2.84 62.05
C LEU A 1079 11.04 2.16 61.23
N CYS A 1080 11.08 1.10 60.41
CA CYS A 1080 12.03 0.09 59.89
C CYS A 1080 11.61 -0.19 58.40
N SER A 1081 11.64 -1.35 57.71
CA SER A 1081 12.08 -2.76 57.88
C SER A 1081 12.12 -3.44 56.49
N ARG A 1082 12.66 -4.66 56.25
CA ARG A 1082 14.01 -5.23 56.49
C ARG A 1082 14.10 -6.61 55.77
N ARG A 1083 15.16 -6.84 54.97
CA ARG A 1083 15.54 -8.13 54.31
C ARG A 1083 14.64 -8.59 53.14
N HIS A 1084 15.04 -9.51 52.24
CA HIS A 1084 16.25 -10.37 52.15
C HIS A 1084 16.67 -10.51 50.66
N ASP A 1085 17.97 -10.54 50.36
CA ASP A 1085 18.51 -10.86 49.02
C ASP A 1085 19.56 -11.98 49.14
N GLU A 1086 19.28 -13.16 48.56
CA GLU A 1086 20.23 -14.25 48.37
C GLU A 1086 19.84 -15.09 47.13
N PHE A 1087 20.63 -15.03 46.05
CA PHE A 1087 20.68 -16.12 45.07
C PHE A 1087 21.97 -16.09 44.24
N TRP A 1088 22.70 -17.21 44.23
CA TRP A 1088 23.37 -17.84 43.07
C TRP A 1088 24.47 -18.81 43.53
N SER A 1089 24.15 -20.10 43.55
CA SER A 1089 25.02 -21.26 43.20
C SER A 1089 24.70 -22.47 44.06
N GLU A 1090 24.26 -23.57 43.44
CA GLU A 1090 24.91 -24.88 43.60
C GLU A 1090 24.33 -25.92 42.62
N GLY A 1091 25.03 -27.05 42.46
CA GLY A 1091 24.52 -28.21 41.76
C GLY A 1091 25.60 -29.15 41.23
N TYR A 1092 25.79 -30.30 41.89
CA TYR A 1092 26.47 -31.51 41.40
C TYR A 1092 26.17 -32.70 42.37
N PRO A 1093 26.55 -33.98 42.11
CA PRO A 1093 25.53 -35.02 41.86
C PRO A 1093 25.59 -36.30 42.74
N GLN A 1094 24.60 -37.24 42.61
CA GLN A 1094 24.84 -38.69 42.38
C GLN A 1094 23.58 -39.61 42.25
N ALA A 1095 23.57 -40.42 41.18
CA ALA A 1095 23.27 -41.87 41.05
C ALA A 1095 22.24 -42.66 41.93
N PHE A 1096 21.32 -43.39 41.24
CA PHE A 1096 20.92 -44.84 41.36
C PHE A 1096 20.70 -45.52 42.74
N THR A 1097 19.71 -46.40 43.04
CA THR A 1097 18.59 -47.15 42.37
C THR A 1097 17.44 -47.36 43.43
N THR A 1098 16.17 -47.76 43.21
CA THR A 1098 15.53 -48.94 42.55
C THR A 1098 13.97 -48.80 42.50
N GLY A 1099 13.25 -49.59 41.69
CA GLY A 1099 12.04 -50.31 42.19
C GLY A 1099 10.57 -49.85 41.95
N ARG A 1100 10.00 -50.13 40.75
CA ARG A 1100 8.59 -50.58 40.47
C ARG A 1100 7.30 -49.75 40.82
N ARG A 1101 6.52 -49.50 39.76
CA ARG A 1101 5.03 -49.62 39.58
C ARG A 1101 4.04 -48.69 40.32
N SER A 1102 3.31 -47.89 39.53
CA SER A 1102 1.82 -48.02 39.39
C SER A 1102 1.32 -47.42 38.05
N LYS A 1103 0.03 -47.62 37.70
CA LYS A 1103 -0.59 -47.39 36.38
C LYS A 1103 -1.53 -46.16 36.33
N PHE A 1104 -1.76 -45.65 35.11
CA PHE A 1104 -2.83 -44.69 34.75
C PHE A 1104 -4.25 -45.31 34.67
N PRO A 1105 -5.32 -44.50 34.84
CA PRO A 1105 -6.67 -44.71 34.29
C PRO A 1105 -6.96 -43.88 33.00
N PRO A 1106 -8.07 -44.13 32.26
CA PRO A 1106 -8.31 -43.65 30.88
C PRO A 1106 -9.42 -42.58 30.70
N PRO A 1107 -9.62 -42.01 29.48
CA PRO A 1107 -10.60 -40.95 29.18
C PRO A 1107 -11.98 -41.43 28.65
N PRO A 1108 -13.02 -40.56 28.63
CA PRO A 1108 -14.37 -40.84 28.09
C PRO A 1108 -14.57 -40.41 26.61
N THR A 1109 -15.73 -40.75 26.03
CA THR A 1109 -15.99 -40.78 24.57
C THR A 1109 -17.20 -39.96 24.07
N LYS A 1110 -17.31 -39.77 22.73
CA LYS A 1110 -18.36 -39.02 22.01
C LYS A 1110 -19.69 -39.80 21.83
N PRO A 1111 -20.82 -39.10 21.65
CA PRO A 1111 -21.98 -39.58 20.86
C PRO A 1111 -22.21 -38.77 19.54
N ARG A 1112 -23.10 -39.26 18.66
CA ARG A 1112 -23.51 -38.66 17.36
C ARG A 1112 -24.98 -39.08 17.01
N PRO A 1113 -25.60 -38.71 15.86
CA PRO A 1113 -26.60 -37.63 15.74
C PRO A 1113 -28.06 -38.11 15.43
N LYS A 1114 -29.01 -37.16 15.32
CA LYS A 1114 -30.34 -37.30 14.65
C LYS A 1114 -30.77 -35.97 13.98
N THR A 1115 -31.81 -35.99 13.15
CA THR A 1115 -32.17 -34.94 12.16
C THR A 1115 -33.67 -34.56 12.14
N SER A 1116 -33.97 -33.40 11.50
CA SER A 1116 -35.23 -33.00 10.81
C SER A 1116 -36.30 -32.14 11.52
N GLN A 1117 -36.46 -30.88 11.05
CA GLN A 1117 -37.67 -30.00 11.05
C GLN A 1117 -38.20 -29.51 12.43
N THR A 1118 -38.92 -28.37 12.62
CA THR A 1118 -39.75 -27.49 11.76
C THR A 1118 -39.52 -25.96 11.97
N LEU A 1119 -40.42 -25.09 11.47
CA LEU A 1119 -40.31 -23.62 11.28
C LEU A 1119 -40.87 -22.69 12.42
N ARG A 1120 -40.36 -21.42 12.43
CA ARG A 1120 -40.97 -20.13 12.90
C ARG A 1120 -41.29 -19.86 14.41
N GLN A 1121 -40.55 -18.92 15.04
CA GLN A 1121 -41.02 -17.60 15.60
C GLN A 1121 -40.08 -17.02 16.71
N PRO A 1122 -40.03 -15.68 16.94
CA PRO A 1122 -39.12 -15.03 17.90
C PRO A 1122 -39.66 -14.96 19.35
N GLY A 1123 -38.76 -14.95 20.34
CA GLY A 1123 -39.09 -15.15 21.76
C GLY A 1123 -38.67 -14.04 22.76
N LYS A 1124 -39.53 -13.03 22.93
CA LYS A 1124 -39.76 -12.16 24.11
C LYS A 1124 -38.59 -11.55 24.90
N LEU A 1125 -38.63 -10.21 25.01
CA LEU A 1125 -37.82 -9.37 25.91
C LEU A 1125 -38.05 -9.69 27.41
N ASN A 1126 -36.99 -9.71 28.22
CA ASN A 1126 -37.07 -9.99 29.67
C ASN A 1126 -37.25 -8.72 30.51
N LEU A 1127 -38.51 -8.34 30.77
CA LEU A 1127 -38.89 -7.15 31.55
C LEU A 1127 -38.29 -7.07 32.96
N LYS A 1128 -37.88 -8.18 33.59
CA LYS A 1128 -37.24 -8.16 34.93
C LYS A 1128 -35.83 -7.57 34.92
N ALA A 1129 -35.14 -7.56 33.78
CA ALA A 1129 -33.83 -6.90 33.69
C ALA A 1129 -33.97 -5.37 33.78
N TYR A 1130 -35.06 -4.81 33.25
CA TYR A 1130 -35.28 -3.36 33.18
C TYR A 1130 -35.56 -2.75 34.56
N THR A 1131 -36.35 -3.43 35.40
CA THR A 1131 -36.70 -2.94 36.74
C THR A 1131 -35.47 -2.70 37.62
N ASN A 1132 -34.48 -3.60 37.57
CA ASN A 1132 -33.26 -3.49 38.36
C ASN A 1132 -32.38 -2.28 37.97
N VAL A 1133 -32.45 -1.83 36.71
CA VAL A 1133 -31.72 -0.63 36.25
C VAL A 1133 -32.40 0.63 36.77
N THR A 1134 -33.75 0.69 36.69
CA THR A 1134 -34.53 1.82 37.21
C THR A 1134 -34.33 2.01 38.73
N ASP A 1135 -34.31 0.91 39.49
CA ASP A 1135 -34.12 0.89 40.94
C ASP A 1135 -32.70 1.30 41.42
N VAL A 1136 -31.71 1.33 40.51
CA VAL A 1136 -30.36 1.83 40.77
C VAL A 1136 -30.26 3.31 40.42
N ILE A 1137 -30.79 3.73 39.27
CA ILE A 1137 -30.81 5.13 38.84
C ILE A 1137 -31.59 6.00 39.85
N GLY A 1138 -32.70 5.50 40.39
CA GLY A 1138 -33.51 6.22 41.39
C GLY A 1138 -32.85 6.44 42.77
N LYS A 1139 -31.59 6.02 42.98
CA LYS A 1139 -30.86 6.16 44.26
C LYS A 1139 -29.68 7.13 44.24
N ILE A 1140 -29.35 7.70 43.08
CA ILE A 1140 -28.25 8.67 42.93
C ILE A 1140 -28.82 10.09 42.99
N SER A 1141 -28.90 10.65 44.20
CA SER A 1141 -29.20 12.07 44.41
C SER A 1141 -27.91 12.84 44.73
N LEU A 1142 -27.61 13.84 43.91
CA LEU A 1142 -26.50 14.77 44.16
C LEU A 1142 -26.77 15.64 45.40
N LYS A 1143 -25.69 16.01 46.10
CA LYS A 1143 -25.65 17.16 47.00
C LYS A 1143 -24.27 17.82 47.03
N ASP A 1144 -24.27 19.09 46.67
CA ASP A 1144 -23.56 20.18 47.34
C ASP A 1144 -22.01 20.11 47.43
N ALA A 1145 -21.34 20.31 46.28
CA ALA A 1145 -20.04 21.00 46.16
C ALA A 1145 -19.86 21.60 44.75
#